data_AF-A0AB36S557-F1
#
_entry.id   AF-A0AB36S557-F1
#
_cell.length_a   1.000
_cell.length_b   1.000
_cell.length_c   1.000
_cell.angle_alpha   90.00
_cell.angle_beta   90.00
_cell.angle_gamma   90.00
#
_symmetry.space_group_name_H-M   'P 1'
#
loop_
_entity.id
_entity.type
_entity.pdbx_description
1 polymer ?
#
loop_
_entity_poly.entity_id
_entity_poly.type
_entity_poly.pdbx_seq_one_letter_code
_entity_poly.pdbx_strand_id
1 'polypeptide(L)'
;MKTNEAQFYEVLENLFIGVKIEDQPESLLDSSPRAMKNGMINLMKAKSRYYHHKKQELKKLIDSKCQDNNDLKEELFDKLYSFFKRYFSANGGIYFNDTPLYDSLYTKSDYEKCSLKKDTALFYKTKDLYYVKSETIYKDFCFELEGILFNFDASSLESKKYNEKVELVFDLKDTDTKTNTLNFSVTLSSKGTQTKTNEILKGCFNQGVKLDEEVLKKAFVKFKKQGSMDYFIHKNAQGFLKEQLDLYLFEYLFKEMTAFDHKRLNGINIIKEVALEVIALVSEFENELCKIWNKPRLVLNSHFIVSLDKLKAKNYDLNKITSHPNYPKQVKEWQDLNLEITDNLLENEFLPLDTLYFKDLEEEVKSLFSENEINGTLIKSENYQALNSLKNRYKEAIDCIYIDPPFNTGSDFAYIDRFQDSTWLSLMHNRLQLAYDFLSHQGSFYLHLDNNANYLGRMLLNDIFGKENFRNEIIWYYSNKMANSGNSFAKNTETILNYSKGEEYIFYRQKEPRSEPVLLSKREGRDGKNMRARDENGKVIYELSHERYVDTLWNIAIIGSTSTERVKSDENLTQKPEKLLERIIKASSNENSIVLDFFAGSGTTCAVAHKLKRKYIGIEMGDHFESVILPRLKKVIGGFKSGALKEFNKGGVVKVYELESYEEILRKIKYEDNDKPLAYDEQYSDLVERKEHSYTLNIEALKSMGVDIKETLENLHGVGVEFFNEKVVKFKGNDKEVEILKALKEALIW
;
A
#
# COMPACT_ATOMS: atom_id res chain seq x y z
N MET A 1 21.48 37.74 0.69
CA MET A 1 21.24 36.51 1.48
C MET A 1 19.92 36.67 2.21
N LYS A 2 19.12 35.60 2.35
CA LYS A 2 17.90 35.62 3.18
C LYS A 2 18.29 35.72 4.66
N THR A 3 17.48 36.36 5.50
CA THR A 3 17.69 36.40 6.96
C THR A 3 17.38 35.03 7.58
N ASN A 4 17.97 34.72 8.75
CA ASN A 4 17.69 33.47 9.47
C ASN A 4 16.20 33.31 9.78
N GLU A 5 15.51 34.40 10.11
CA GLU A 5 14.05 34.43 10.27
C GLU A 5 13.32 33.97 9.00
N ALA A 6 13.69 34.54 7.84
CA ALA A 6 13.08 34.18 6.57
C ALA A 6 13.35 32.70 6.21
N GLN A 7 14.56 32.21 6.49
CA GLN A 7 14.94 30.81 6.25
C GLN A 7 14.17 29.83 7.17
N PHE A 8 14.00 30.17 8.45
CA PHE A 8 13.22 29.35 9.38
C PHE A 8 11.76 29.23 8.94
N TYR A 9 11.10 30.35 8.62
CA TYR A 9 9.72 30.31 8.16
C TYR A 9 9.56 29.64 6.79
N GLU A 10 10.57 29.71 5.93
CA GLU A 10 10.60 28.98 4.66
C GLU A 10 10.69 27.47 4.88
N VAL A 11 11.47 27.00 5.86
CA VAL A 11 11.54 25.57 6.21
C VAL A 11 10.18 25.06 6.68
N LEU A 12 9.49 25.80 7.55
CA LEU A 12 8.13 25.44 7.99
C LEU A 12 7.12 25.53 6.86
N GLU A 13 7.20 26.56 6.02
CA GLU A 13 6.32 26.73 4.86
C GLU A 13 6.52 25.59 3.85
N ASN A 14 7.75 25.13 3.62
CA ASN A 14 8.01 23.98 2.76
C ASN A 14 7.42 22.67 3.32
N LEU A 15 7.40 22.50 4.65
CA LEU A 15 6.81 21.33 5.30
C LEU A 15 5.28 21.28 5.11
N PHE A 16 4.60 22.41 5.31
CA PHE A 16 3.14 22.48 5.26
C PHE A 16 2.58 22.80 3.88
N ILE A 17 3.09 23.85 3.24
CA ILE A 17 2.44 24.51 2.13
C ILE A 17 2.87 23.93 0.80
N GLY A 18 4.16 23.69 0.58
CA GLY A 18 4.68 23.30 -0.73
C GLY A 18 4.48 24.36 -1.83
N VAL A 19 3.31 25.03 -1.93
CA VAL A 19 2.98 26.26 -2.66
C VAL A 19 1.65 26.87 -2.15
N LYS A 20 1.52 28.21 -2.11
CA LYS A 20 0.21 28.88 -1.95
C LYS A 20 -0.76 28.43 -3.05
N ILE A 21 -1.97 28.01 -2.66
CA ILE A 21 -3.08 27.72 -3.56
C ILE A 21 -4.11 28.82 -3.30
N GLU A 22 -4.31 29.74 -4.24
CA GLU A 22 -5.33 30.78 -4.14
C GLU A 22 -6.71 30.20 -4.45
N ASP A 23 -7.72 30.62 -3.69
CA ASP A 23 -9.13 30.30 -3.93
C ASP A 23 -9.71 31.23 -5.02
N GLN A 24 -9.15 31.18 -6.23
CA GLN A 24 -9.79 31.79 -7.40
C GLN A 24 -10.86 30.82 -7.94
N PRO A 25 -12.04 31.32 -8.37
CA PRO A 25 -13.10 30.48 -8.92
C PRO A 25 -12.67 29.77 -10.20
N GLU A 26 -13.31 28.61 -10.39
CA GLU A 26 -13.69 27.96 -11.64
C GLU A 26 -13.21 28.63 -12.94
N SER A 27 -12.54 27.82 -13.78
CA SER A 27 -12.35 27.98 -15.23
C SER A 27 -13.07 29.20 -15.83
N LEU A 28 -12.29 30.21 -16.26
CA LEU A 28 -12.80 31.33 -17.06
C LEU A 28 -13.36 30.90 -18.43
N LEU A 29 -13.36 29.60 -18.75
CA LEU A 29 -13.67 29.06 -20.09
C LEU A 29 -14.71 27.93 -20.10
N ASP A 30 -15.21 27.42 -18.96
CA ASP A 30 -16.22 26.36 -18.93
C ASP A 30 -17.24 26.58 -17.80
N SER A 31 -18.51 26.79 -18.18
CA SER A 31 -19.64 27.04 -17.27
C SER A 31 -20.28 25.77 -16.71
N SER A 32 -19.68 24.60 -16.95
CA SER A 32 -20.08 23.34 -16.32
C SER A 32 -19.08 22.96 -15.21
N PRO A 33 -19.50 22.77 -13.94
CA PRO A 33 -18.57 22.48 -12.85
C PRO A 33 -18.04 21.05 -12.98
N ARG A 34 -16.93 20.89 -13.72
CA ARG A 34 -16.14 19.65 -13.81
C ARG A 34 -14.84 19.69 -13.01
N ALA A 35 -14.65 20.68 -12.14
CA ALA A 35 -13.54 20.68 -11.18
C ALA A 35 -13.77 19.60 -10.11
N MET A 36 -13.50 18.33 -10.45
CA MET A 36 -13.54 17.23 -9.51
C MET A 36 -12.47 17.46 -8.43
N LYS A 37 -12.91 17.73 -7.19
CA LYS A 37 -12.08 17.81 -5.98
C LYS A 37 -11.03 16.70 -5.95
N ASN A 38 -9.75 17.05 -6.00
CA ASN A 38 -8.61 16.16 -5.75
C ASN A 38 -8.31 16.23 -4.24
N GLY A 39 -8.27 15.09 -3.56
CA GLY A 39 -8.08 14.98 -2.12
C GLY A 39 -6.68 15.37 -1.67
N MET A 40 -5.64 15.13 -2.47
CA MET A 40 -4.31 15.69 -2.20
C MET A 40 -4.33 17.22 -2.21
N ILE A 41 -5.01 17.83 -3.18
CA ILE A 41 -5.19 19.29 -3.20
C ILE A 41 -5.96 19.76 -1.97
N ASN A 42 -7.00 19.03 -1.55
CA ASN A 42 -7.75 19.34 -0.33
C ASN A 42 -6.85 19.29 0.92
N LEU A 43 -5.99 18.28 1.02
CA LEU A 43 -5.00 18.15 2.09
C LEU A 43 -4.01 19.32 2.09
N MET A 44 -3.47 19.70 0.92
CA MET A 44 -2.53 20.82 0.82
C MET A 44 -3.17 22.15 1.22
N LYS A 45 -4.45 22.38 0.84
CA LYS A 45 -5.22 23.55 1.30
C LYS A 45 -5.37 23.56 2.82
N ALA A 46 -5.67 22.41 3.43
CA ALA A 46 -5.79 22.28 4.88
C ALA A 46 -4.46 22.55 5.61
N LYS A 47 -3.36 21.93 5.13
CA LYS A 47 -2.01 22.20 5.65
C LYS A 47 -1.67 23.69 5.61
N SER A 48 -1.97 24.33 4.49
CA SER A 48 -1.70 25.75 4.29
C SER A 48 -2.47 26.63 5.27
N ARG A 49 -3.78 26.41 5.43
CA ARG A 49 -4.62 27.17 6.36
C ARG A 49 -4.17 26.98 7.81
N TYR A 50 -3.93 25.72 8.22
CA TYR A 50 -3.43 25.38 9.55
C TYR A 50 -2.12 26.12 9.88
N TYR A 51 -1.14 26.07 8.98
CA TYR A 51 0.14 26.74 9.19
C TYR A 51 -0.01 28.27 9.22
N HIS A 52 -0.84 28.88 8.37
CA HIS A 52 -1.03 30.34 8.38
C HIS A 52 -1.56 30.84 9.72
N HIS A 53 -2.53 30.14 10.31
CA HIS A 53 -3.06 30.46 11.63
C HIS A 53 -1.98 30.29 12.71
N LYS A 54 -1.33 29.13 12.77
CA LYS A 54 -0.31 28.83 13.78
C LYS A 54 0.96 29.69 13.66
N LYS A 55 1.32 30.12 12.46
CA LYS A 55 2.44 31.06 12.21
C LYS A 55 2.21 32.40 12.90
N GLN A 56 0.97 32.87 13.00
CA GLN A 56 0.66 34.12 13.70
C GLN A 56 0.81 33.97 15.21
N GLU A 57 0.37 32.85 15.78
CA GLU A 57 0.57 32.52 17.21
C GLU A 57 2.06 32.41 17.55
N LEU A 58 2.82 31.69 16.72
CA LEU A 58 4.26 31.52 16.89
C LEU A 58 5.01 32.86 16.83
N LYS A 59 4.65 33.75 15.90
CA LYS A 59 5.22 35.10 15.84
C LYS A 59 4.99 35.88 17.13
N LYS A 60 3.75 35.89 17.64
CA LYS A 60 3.41 36.57 18.91
C LYS A 60 4.20 36.00 20.08
N LEU A 61 4.35 34.67 20.15
CA LEU A 61 5.14 34.00 21.18
C LEU A 61 6.62 34.41 21.11
N ILE A 62 7.23 34.35 19.93
CA ILE A 62 8.64 34.69 19.73
C ILE A 62 8.88 36.16 20.09
N ASP A 63 8.02 37.06 19.62
CA ASP A 63 8.12 38.49 19.91
C ASP A 63 8.00 38.76 21.41
N SER A 64 7.07 38.10 22.10
CA SER A 64 6.92 38.21 23.56
C SER A 64 8.12 37.67 24.33
N LYS A 65 8.70 36.55 23.91
CA LYS A 65 9.84 35.90 24.58
C LYS A 65 11.17 36.61 24.35
N CYS A 66 11.31 37.33 23.24
CA CYS A 66 12.52 38.05 22.86
C CYS A 66 12.41 39.57 23.04
N GLN A 67 11.40 40.07 23.77
CA GLN A 67 11.21 41.50 24.02
C GLN A 67 12.53 42.14 24.48
N ASP A 68 12.94 43.19 23.76
CA ASP A 68 14.14 44.02 24.02
C ASP A 68 15.51 43.33 23.85
N ASN A 69 15.59 42.16 23.20
CA ASN A 69 16.86 41.46 22.95
C ASN A 69 16.97 40.93 21.50
N ASN A 70 17.44 41.81 20.61
CA ASN A 70 17.61 41.49 19.18
C ASN A 70 18.65 40.39 18.94
N ASP A 71 19.73 40.35 19.74
CA ASP A 71 20.78 39.34 19.60
C ASP A 71 20.23 37.94 19.90
N LEU A 72 19.41 37.82 20.97
CA LEU A 72 18.73 36.56 21.29
C LEU A 72 17.72 36.16 20.20
N LYS A 73 17.02 37.12 19.61
CA LYS A 73 16.06 36.86 18.53
C LYS A 73 16.77 36.33 17.28
N GLU A 74 17.92 36.89 16.92
CA GLU A 74 18.72 36.42 15.78
C GLU A 74 19.30 35.02 16.03
N GLU A 75 19.84 34.78 17.23
CA GLU A 75 20.33 33.47 17.65
C GLU A 75 19.22 32.41 17.67
N LEU A 76 18.04 32.77 18.19
CA LEU A 76 16.87 31.90 18.22
C LEU A 76 16.54 31.41 16.81
N PHE A 77 16.43 32.31 15.83
CA PHE A 77 16.13 31.91 14.46
C PHE A 77 17.26 31.10 13.81
N ASP A 78 18.52 31.39 14.10
CA ASP A 78 19.64 30.57 13.64
C ASP A 78 19.52 29.12 14.15
N LYS A 79 19.28 28.94 15.46
CA LYS A 79 19.18 27.62 16.08
C LYS A 79 17.92 26.87 15.66
N LEU A 80 16.77 27.55 15.56
CA LEU A 80 15.55 26.92 15.05
C LEU A 80 15.73 26.49 13.60
N TYR A 81 16.26 27.34 12.72
CA TYR A 81 16.53 26.98 11.32
C TYR A 81 17.52 25.82 11.22
N SER A 82 18.64 25.91 11.93
CA SER A 82 19.70 24.90 11.93
C SER A 82 19.20 23.54 12.43
N PHE A 83 18.31 23.53 13.43
CA PHE A 83 17.68 22.32 13.94
C PHE A 83 16.66 21.75 12.95
N PHE A 84 15.62 22.50 12.58
CA PHE A 84 14.49 21.97 11.81
C PHE A 84 14.83 21.60 10.37
N LYS A 85 15.76 22.31 9.71
CA LYS A 85 16.20 21.96 8.34
C LYS A 85 16.78 20.55 8.24
N ARG A 86 17.32 20.02 9.35
CA ARG A 86 17.89 18.66 9.44
C ARG A 86 16.80 17.59 9.35
N TYR A 87 15.58 17.93 9.77
CA TYR A 87 14.50 16.97 9.98
C TYR A 87 13.28 17.14 9.05
N PHE A 88 13.12 18.31 8.44
CA PHE A 88 11.99 18.59 7.57
C PHE A 88 12.39 18.48 6.10
N SER A 89 11.70 17.61 5.37
CA SER A 89 11.93 17.40 3.95
C SER A 89 11.12 18.34 3.07
N ALA A 90 11.63 18.57 1.85
CA ALA A 90 10.94 19.39 0.85
C ALA A 90 9.61 18.78 0.35
N ASN A 91 9.36 17.51 0.66
CA ASN A 91 8.14 16.79 0.31
C ASN A 91 7.14 16.74 1.47
N GLY A 92 7.41 17.45 2.58
CA GLY A 92 6.50 17.55 3.72
C GLY A 92 6.60 16.40 4.72
N GLY A 93 7.69 15.62 4.71
CA GLY A 93 7.93 14.54 5.66
C GLY A 93 8.89 14.92 6.79
N ILE A 94 8.74 14.25 7.93
CA ILE A 94 9.55 14.45 9.13
C ILE A 94 10.43 13.22 9.35
N TYR A 95 11.74 13.35 9.16
CA TYR A 95 12.75 12.29 9.32
C TYR A 95 14.14 12.91 9.15
N PHE A 96 15.22 12.16 9.29
CA PHE A 96 16.57 12.68 9.01
C PHE A 96 16.73 13.05 7.53
N ASN A 97 16.51 14.32 7.19
CA ASN A 97 16.47 14.86 5.83
C ASN A 97 17.85 15.37 5.37
N ASP A 98 18.50 16.18 6.20
CA ASP A 98 19.84 16.70 5.93
C ASP A 98 20.70 16.56 7.19
N THR A 99 21.68 15.67 7.13
CA THR A 99 22.67 15.53 8.20
C THR A 99 24.07 15.65 7.61
N PRO A 100 24.71 16.82 7.75
CA PRO A 100 26.09 16.99 7.33
C PRO A 100 27.03 16.00 8.06
N LEU A 101 28.02 15.45 7.35
CA LEU A 101 28.97 14.44 7.88
C LEU A 101 29.77 14.91 9.13
N TYR A 102 29.81 16.22 9.39
CA TYR A 102 30.49 16.81 10.54
C TYR A 102 29.58 17.02 11.76
N ASP A 103 28.25 17.01 11.59
CA ASP A 103 27.29 17.04 12.70
C ASP A 103 27.26 15.65 13.35
N SER A 104 27.66 15.58 14.62
CA SER A 104 27.78 14.31 15.34
C SER A 104 26.40 13.81 15.80
N LEU A 105 25.65 13.11 14.95
CA LEU A 105 24.40 12.47 15.38
C LEU A 105 24.67 11.25 16.25
N TYR A 106 24.08 11.24 17.45
CA TYR A 106 24.10 10.12 18.38
C TYR A 106 22.72 9.43 18.39
N THR A 107 22.69 8.10 18.35
CA THR A 107 21.50 7.30 18.61
C THR A 107 21.69 6.54 19.92
N LYS A 108 20.62 6.27 20.67
CA LYS A 108 20.68 5.65 21.99
C LYS A 108 21.14 4.18 21.98
N SER A 109 21.07 3.49 20.82
CA SER A 109 21.63 2.14 20.66
C SER A 109 23.13 2.22 20.40
N ASP A 110 23.88 2.27 21.50
CA ASP A 110 25.33 2.35 21.58
C ASP A 110 25.93 3.64 21.00
N TYR A 111 26.95 4.18 21.68
CA TYR A 111 27.65 5.42 21.31
C TYR A 111 28.52 5.24 20.05
N GLU A 112 27.98 4.62 18.99
CA GLU A 112 28.63 4.47 17.71
C GLU A 112 28.42 5.71 16.83
N LYS A 113 29.50 6.13 16.20
CA LYS A 113 29.52 7.18 15.18
C LYS A 113 28.72 6.67 13.98
N CYS A 114 27.46 7.08 13.85
CA CYS A 114 26.61 6.73 12.71
C CYS A 114 27.20 7.33 11.42
N SER A 115 28.04 6.57 10.72
CA SER A 115 28.37 6.89 9.34
C SER A 115 27.12 6.67 8.48
N LEU A 116 26.71 7.68 7.71
CA LEU A 116 25.64 7.63 6.70
C LEU A 116 25.78 6.49 5.67
N LYS A 117 26.87 5.70 5.71
CA LYS A 117 27.19 4.62 4.77
C LYS A 117 26.64 3.24 5.16
N LYS A 118 25.82 3.10 6.21
CA LYS A 118 25.22 1.81 6.59
C LYS A 118 23.69 1.90 6.60
N ASP A 119 23.04 1.29 5.62
CA ASP A 119 21.58 1.32 5.44
C ASP A 119 20.79 0.73 6.62
N THR A 120 21.37 -0.19 7.39
CA THR A 120 20.80 -0.68 8.66
C THR A 120 20.65 0.41 9.72
N ALA A 121 21.59 1.37 9.79
CA ALA A 121 21.48 2.50 10.71
C ALA A 121 20.38 3.50 10.28
N LEU A 122 20.04 3.52 8.99
CA LEU A 122 18.93 4.29 8.43
C LEU A 122 17.58 3.60 8.66
N PHE A 123 17.51 2.27 8.71
CA PHE A 123 16.27 1.58 9.07
C PHE A 123 15.74 1.98 10.44
N TYR A 124 16.59 2.06 11.47
CA TYR A 124 16.16 2.56 12.79
C TYR A 124 15.61 4.00 12.74
N LYS A 125 16.01 4.77 11.73
CA LYS A 125 15.54 6.13 11.47
C LYS A 125 14.24 6.18 10.67
N THR A 126 13.89 5.11 9.96
CA THR A 126 12.71 5.06 9.07
C THR A 126 11.64 4.07 9.52
N LYS A 127 11.92 3.19 10.50
CA LYS A 127 10.95 2.22 11.06
C LYS A 127 9.69 2.88 11.61
N ASP A 128 9.82 4.13 12.04
CA ASP A 128 8.73 4.95 12.57
C ASP A 128 8.03 5.77 11.48
N LEU A 129 8.20 5.39 10.21
CA LEU A 129 7.54 6.04 9.08
C LEU A 129 6.54 5.09 8.43
N TYR A 130 5.36 5.63 8.10
CA TYR A 130 4.48 5.05 7.09
C TYR A 130 4.92 5.51 5.72
N TYR A 131 5.17 4.57 4.81
CA TYR A 131 5.32 4.87 3.39
C TYR A 131 3.93 4.96 2.75
N VAL A 132 3.56 6.14 2.29
CA VAL A 132 2.30 6.38 1.59
C VAL A 132 2.58 6.45 0.11
N LYS A 133 2.13 5.42 -0.62
CA LYS A 133 2.07 5.45 -2.08
C LYS A 133 0.70 5.99 -2.48
N SER A 134 0.65 7.22 -3.01
CA SER A 134 -0.60 7.79 -3.50
C SER A 134 -0.89 7.31 -4.93
N GLU A 135 -2.12 6.91 -5.22
CA GLU A 135 -2.58 6.73 -6.61
C GLU A 135 -2.38 8.04 -7.37
N THR A 136 -1.60 8.01 -8.44
CA THR A 136 -1.40 9.21 -9.26
C THR A 136 -2.57 9.37 -10.22
N ILE A 137 -3.47 10.32 -9.94
CA ILE A 137 -4.51 10.77 -10.87
C ILE A 137 -4.17 12.20 -11.26
N TYR A 138 -3.60 12.38 -12.46
CA TYR A 138 -3.40 13.70 -13.04
C TYR A 138 -4.75 14.25 -13.49
N LYS A 139 -5.09 15.46 -13.03
CA LYS A 139 -6.29 16.19 -13.42
C LYS A 139 -5.92 17.59 -13.85
N ASP A 140 -6.84 18.27 -14.50
CA ASP A 140 -6.66 19.67 -14.85
C ASP A 140 -6.24 20.49 -13.62
N PHE A 141 -5.25 21.35 -13.79
CA PHE A 141 -4.63 22.07 -12.68
C PHE A 141 -4.22 23.47 -13.11
N CYS A 142 -4.71 24.47 -12.40
CA CYS A 142 -4.43 25.87 -12.68
C CYS A 142 -3.89 26.57 -11.42
N PHE A 143 -2.86 27.39 -11.57
CA PHE A 143 -2.27 28.16 -10.48
C PHE A 143 -1.48 29.37 -10.96
N GLU A 144 -1.33 30.37 -10.09
CA GLU A 144 -0.42 31.48 -10.32
C GLU A 144 0.99 31.17 -9.78
N LEU A 145 2.02 31.64 -10.49
CA LEU A 145 3.41 31.64 -10.05
C LEU A 145 4.13 32.87 -10.63
N GLU A 146 4.68 33.73 -9.77
CA GLU A 146 5.41 34.94 -10.15
C GLU A 146 4.61 35.88 -11.08
N GLY A 147 3.30 36.03 -10.85
CA GLY A 147 2.42 36.90 -11.66
C GLY A 147 1.96 36.31 -13.00
N ILE A 148 2.26 35.03 -13.28
CA ILE A 148 1.85 34.30 -14.48
C ILE A 148 0.88 33.18 -14.07
N LEU A 149 -0.26 33.09 -14.75
CA LEU A 149 -1.22 32.01 -14.54
C LEU A 149 -0.84 30.81 -15.42
N PHE A 150 -0.61 29.65 -14.81
CA PHE A 150 -0.33 28.40 -15.51
C PHE A 150 -1.55 27.50 -15.45
N ASN A 151 -2.04 27.09 -16.61
CA ASN A 151 -3.18 26.18 -16.73
C ASN A 151 -2.75 24.90 -17.45
N PHE A 152 -3.03 23.74 -16.85
CA PHE A 152 -2.66 22.43 -17.37
C PHE A 152 -3.91 21.60 -17.60
N ASP A 153 -4.10 21.13 -18.84
CA ASP A 153 -5.14 20.20 -19.27
C ASP A 153 -4.59 18.77 -19.26
N ALA A 154 -5.13 17.95 -18.36
CA ALA A 154 -4.77 16.55 -18.14
C ALA A 154 -5.90 15.59 -18.50
N SER A 155 -6.93 16.05 -19.22
CA SER A 155 -8.08 15.23 -19.67
C SER A 155 -7.69 13.92 -20.34
N SER A 156 -6.54 13.89 -21.04
CA SER A 156 -6.00 12.68 -21.68
C SER A 156 -5.48 11.61 -20.70
N LEU A 157 -5.33 11.95 -19.43
CA LEU A 157 -4.74 11.13 -18.36
C LEU A 157 -5.77 10.63 -17.34
N GLU A 158 -6.97 11.22 -17.29
CA GLU A 158 -7.96 11.00 -16.22
C GLU A 158 -8.52 9.57 -16.11
N SER A 159 -8.45 8.78 -17.19
CA SER A 159 -9.01 7.42 -17.25
C SER A 159 -8.05 6.32 -16.79
N LYS A 160 -6.81 6.67 -16.43
CA LYS A 160 -5.76 5.70 -16.17
C LYS A 160 -5.18 5.94 -14.77
N LYS A 161 -5.24 4.92 -13.91
CA LYS A 161 -4.61 4.94 -12.60
C LYS A 161 -3.17 4.47 -12.76
N TYR A 162 -2.22 5.24 -12.26
CA TYR A 162 -0.81 4.90 -12.39
C TYR A 162 -0.18 4.71 -11.02
N ASN A 163 0.46 3.55 -10.86
CA ASN A 163 1.27 3.20 -9.69
C ASN A 163 2.77 3.14 -10.04
N GLU A 164 3.14 3.42 -11.29
CA GLU A 164 4.51 3.42 -11.80
C GLU A 164 4.94 4.82 -12.29
N LYS A 165 6.25 5.05 -12.38
CA LYS A 165 6.83 6.32 -12.82
C LYS A 165 6.51 6.55 -14.30
N VAL A 166 5.55 7.43 -14.59
CA VAL A 166 5.25 7.83 -15.96
C VAL A 166 5.90 9.17 -16.27
N GLU A 167 6.71 9.21 -17.33
CA GLU A 167 7.27 10.49 -17.80
C GLU A 167 6.17 11.32 -18.47
N LEU A 168 5.91 12.51 -17.92
CA LEU A 168 4.98 13.48 -18.50
C LEU A 168 5.65 14.38 -19.53
N VAL A 169 4.91 14.65 -20.61
CA VAL A 169 5.24 15.61 -21.65
C VAL A 169 4.28 16.80 -21.54
N PHE A 170 4.83 18.01 -21.48
CA PHE A 170 4.09 19.27 -21.43
C PHE A 170 4.19 19.97 -22.77
N ASP A 171 3.05 20.23 -23.40
CA ASP A 171 2.96 20.93 -24.69
C ASP A 171 2.19 22.22 -24.50
N LEU A 172 2.81 23.36 -24.85
CA LEU A 172 2.14 24.67 -24.81
C LEU A 172 1.12 24.74 -25.96
N LYS A 173 -0.18 24.88 -25.61
CA LYS A 173 -1.28 25.03 -26.57
C LYS A 173 -1.40 26.47 -27.05
N ASP A 174 -1.53 27.40 -26.11
CA ASP A 174 -1.73 28.81 -26.38
C ASP A 174 -1.37 29.68 -25.16
N THR A 175 -1.37 31.00 -25.38
CA THR A 175 -1.09 32.01 -24.36
C THR A 175 -2.14 33.10 -24.42
N ASP A 176 -2.73 33.46 -23.29
CA ASP A 176 -3.61 34.63 -23.17
C ASP A 176 -2.84 35.82 -22.60
N THR A 177 -2.53 36.79 -23.46
CA THR A 177 -1.78 37.99 -23.08
C THR A 177 -2.60 38.99 -22.25
N LYS A 178 -3.94 38.87 -22.19
CA LYS A 178 -4.79 39.76 -21.38
C LYS A 178 -4.77 39.37 -19.90
N THR A 179 -4.74 38.08 -19.63
CA THR A 179 -4.73 37.50 -18.27
C THR A 179 -3.35 37.02 -17.84
N ASN A 180 -2.35 37.11 -18.73
CA ASN A 180 -1.00 36.59 -18.54
C ASN A 180 -1.01 35.07 -18.25
N THR A 181 -1.80 34.33 -19.02
CA THR A 181 -2.04 32.88 -18.83
C THR A 181 -1.29 32.04 -19.87
N LEU A 182 -0.70 30.93 -19.43
CA LEU A 182 -0.08 29.91 -20.27
C LEU A 182 -0.87 28.59 -20.18
N ASN A 183 -1.41 28.13 -21.31
CA ASN A 183 -2.22 26.91 -21.39
C ASN A 183 -1.38 25.74 -21.91
N PHE A 184 -1.29 24.67 -21.15
CA PHE A 184 -0.55 23.45 -21.46
C PHE A 184 -1.48 22.26 -21.62
N SER A 185 -1.22 21.38 -22.57
CA SER A 185 -1.68 19.98 -22.49
C SER A 185 -0.63 19.08 -21.90
N VAL A 186 -1.08 18.11 -21.12
CA VAL A 186 -0.21 17.12 -20.49
C VAL A 186 -0.54 15.74 -21.04
N THR A 187 0.49 15.06 -21.55
CA THR A 187 0.40 13.71 -22.10
C THR A 187 1.48 12.80 -21.54
N LEU A 188 1.35 11.49 -21.78
CA LEU A 188 2.40 10.53 -21.45
C LEU A 188 3.48 10.49 -22.52
N SER A 189 4.74 10.32 -22.08
CA SER A 189 5.83 10.01 -23.00
C SER A 189 5.53 8.71 -23.73
N SER A 190 5.48 8.79 -25.06
CA SER A 190 5.49 7.63 -25.94
C SER A 190 6.83 7.57 -26.65
N LYS A 191 7.48 6.40 -26.66
CA LYS A 191 8.73 6.14 -27.40
C LYS A 191 9.88 7.14 -27.13
N GLY A 192 10.03 7.60 -25.88
CA GLY A 192 11.10 8.52 -25.48
C GLY A 192 10.86 10.00 -25.84
N THR A 193 9.62 10.39 -26.11
CA THR A 193 9.25 11.80 -26.32
C THR A 193 9.46 12.59 -25.02
N GLN A 194 10.08 13.77 -25.12
CA GLN A 194 10.38 14.63 -23.97
C GLN A 194 9.81 16.04 -24.15
N THR A 195 9.55 16.72 -23.03
CA THR A 195 9.13 18.12 -23.01
C THR A 195 10.21 19.00 -23.62
N LYS A 196 9.84 19.78 -24.64
CA LYS A 196 10.78 20.65 -25.35
C LYS A 196 10.80 22.07 -24.76
N THR A 197 11.37 22.21 -23.56
CA THR A 197 11.41 23.48 -22.80
C THR A 197 11.92 24.67 -23.63
N ASN A 198 12.94 24.47 -24.47
CA ASN A 198 13.50 25.53 -25.31
C ASN A 198 12.53 26.03 -26.40
N GLU A 199 11.67 25.15 -26.93
CA GLU A 199 10.65 25.54 -27.92
C GLU A 199 9.53 26.33 -27.23
N ILE A 200 9.13 25.92 -26.03
CA ILE A 200 8.12 26.59 -25.20
C ILE A 200 8.57 28.02 -24.86
N LEU A 201 9.81 28.19 -24.36
CA LEU A 201 10.36 29.52 -24.03
C LEU A 201 10.41 30.44 -25.24
N LYS A 202 10.78 29.92 -26.43
CA LYS A 202 10.74 30.69 -27.68
C LYS A 202 9.31 31.07 -28.08
N GLY A 203 8.34 30.17 -27.92
CA GLY A 203 6.93 30.43 -28.17
C GLY A 203 6.39 31.58 -27.31
N CYS A 204 6.64 31.52 -25.99
CA CYS A 204 6.25 32.57 -25.05
C CYS A 204 6.90 33.91 -25.39
N PHE A 205 8.20 33.92 -25.73
CA PHE A 205 8.92 35.13 -26.12
C PHE A 205 8.31 35.78 -27.38
N ASN A 206 8.00 34.98 -28.40
CA ASN A 206 7.38 35.46 -29.64
C ASN A 206 5.98 36.04 -29.41
N GLN A 207 5.29 35.62 -28.35
CA GLN A 207 3.95 36.08 -27.96
C GLN A 207 3.98 37.23 -26.93
N GLY A 208 5.17 37.72 -26.57
CA GLY A 208 5.34 38.87 -25.67
C GLY A 208 5.28 38.52 -24.18
N VAL A 209 5.29 37.25 -23.80
CA VAL A 209 5.29 36.80 -22.40
C VAL A 209 6.73 36.61 -21.93
N LYS A 210 7.13 37.34 -20.89
CA LYS A 210 8.47 37.20 -20.29
C LYS A 210 8.48 36.06 -19.27
N LEU A 211 8.96 34.90 -19.69
CA LEU A 211 9.03 33.70 -18.87
C LEU A 211 10.48 33.22 -18.70
N ASP A 212 10.90 33.02 -17.45
CA ASP A 212 12.21 32.46 -17.11
C ASP A 212 12.16 30.92 -17.06
N GLU A 213 13.26 30.27 -17.43
CA GLU A 213 13.37 28.81 -17.44
C GLU A 213 13.18 28.22 -16.04
N GLU A 214 13.71 28.87 -15.00
CA GLU A 214 13.52 28.46 -13.61
C GLU A 214 12.04 28.51 -13.18
N VAL A 215 11.30 29.54 -13.62
CA VAL A 215 9.87 29.68 -13.33
C VAL A 215 9.07 28.60 -14.05
N LEU A 216 9.38 28.32 -15.32
CA LEU A 216 8.75 27.25 -16.09
C LEU A 216 9.03 25.86 -15.50
N LYS A 217 10.28 25.58 -15.10
CA LYS A 217 10.64 24.34 -14.39
C LYS A 217 9.88 24.20 -13.08
N LYS A 218 9.79 25.28 -12.29
CA LYS A 218 9.01 25.31 -11.05
C LYS A 218 7.53 25.02 -11.32
N ALA A 219 6.96 25.56 -12.40
CA ALA A 219 5.57 25.30 -12.79
C ALA A 219 5.36 23.81 -13.16
N PHE A 220 6.25 23.20 -13.95
CA PHE A 220 6.16 21.76 -14.26
C PHE A 220 6.34 20.88 -13.03
N VAL A 221 7.28 21.22 -12.15
CA VAL A 221 7.45 20.53 -10.85
C VAL A 221 6.17 20.67 -10.02
N LYS A 222 5.55 21.85 -10.00
CA LYS A 222 4.30 22.12 -9.29
C LYS A 222 3.13 21.30 -9.83
N PHE A 223 3.02 21.12 -11.15
CA PHE A 223 2.04 20.19 -11.74
C PHE A 223 2.35 18.73 -11.37
N LYS A 224 3.61 18.29 -11.52
CA LYS A 224 4.02 16.90 -11.21
C LYS A 224 3.73 16.51 -9.76
N LYS A 225 3.86 17.46 -8.82
CA LYS A 225 3.52 17.29 -7.40
C LYS A 225 2.03 16.99 -7.14
N GLN A 226 1.12 17.24 -8.08
CA GLN A 226 -0.29 16.84 -7.98
C GLN A 226 -0.44 15.31 -8.01
N GLY A 227 0.43 14.64 -8.76
CA GLY A 227 0.39 13.20 -8.96
C GLY A 227 1.34 12.42 -8.07
N SER A 228 2.55 12.95 -7.85
CA SER A 228 3.60 12.25 -7.12
C SER A 228 3.90 12.95 -5.80
N MET A 229 3.36 12.41 -4.71
CA MET A 229 4.10 12.47 -3.46
C MET A 229 4.03 11.07 -2.85
N ASP A 230 5.02 10.25 -3.18
CA ASP A 230 5.45 9.26 -2.20
C ASP A 230 5.96 10.08 -1.01
N TYR A 231 5.25 10.06 0.11
CA TYR A 231 5.68 10.75 1.32
C TYR A 231 5.59 9.85 2.52
N PHE A 232 6.40 10.21 3.51
CA PHE A 232 6.43 9.53 4.78
C PHE A 232 5.56 10.28 5.78
N ILE A 233 4.75 9.53 6.53
CA ILE A 233 4.08 10.02 7.73
C ILE A 233 4.81 9.43 8.93
N HIS A 234 5.33 10.29 9.80
CA HIS A 234 6.04 9.88 10.99
C HIS A 234 5.05 9.47 12.10
N LYS A 235 5.14 8.21 12.54
CA LYS A 235 4.26 7.57 13.54
C LYS A 235 4.22 8.31 14.89
N ASN A 236 5.34 8.90 15.29
CA ASN A 236 5.48 9.69 16.51
C ASN A 236 6.43 10.89 16.33
N ALA A 237 6.04 11.88 15.51
CA ALA A 237 6.90 13.03 15.22
C ALA A 237 7.32 13.80 16.47
N GLN A 238 6.41 13.90 17.45
CA GLN A 238 6.65 14.66 18.68
C GLN A 238 7.76 14.03 19.52
N GLY A 239 7.70 12.72 19.77
CA GLY A 239 8.72 12.01 20.53
C GLY A 239 10.08 12.07 19.84
N PHE A 240 10.08 11.83 18.52
CA PHE A 240 11.29 11.90 17.70
C PHE A 240 11.97 13.27 17.77
N LEU A 241 11.25 14.34 17.44
CA LEU A 241 11.81 15.69 17.40
C LEU A 241 12.23 16.17 18.80
N LYS A 242 11.52 15.79 19.87
CA LYS A 242 11.92 16.12 21.25
C LYS A 242 13.26 15.46 21.61
N GLU A 243 13.42 14.18 21.31
CA GLU A 243 14.69 13.48 21.53
C GLU A 243 15.83 14.14 20.75
N GLN A 244 15.60 14.46 19.48
CA GLN A 244 16.61 15.13 18.66
C GLN A 244 16.93 16.54 19.17
N LEU A 245 15.94 17.27 19.68
CA LEU A 245 16.14 18.61 20.26
C LEU A 245 17.00 18.53 21.52
N ASP A 246 16.76 17.56 22.39
CA ASP A 246 17.57 17.37 23.60
C ASP A 246 19.03 17.07 23.26
N LEU A 247 19.29 16.22 22.24
CA LEU A 247 20.64 15.95 21.75
C LEU A 247 21.31 17.19 21.13
N TYR A 248 20.56 17.95 20.33
CA TYR A 248 21.05 19.18 19.70
C TYR A 248 21.42 20.24 20.74
N LEU A 249 20.57 20.47 21.73
CA LEU A 249 20.83 21.43 22.80
C LEU A 249 21.98 20.99 23.70
N PHE A 250 22.14 19.68 23.95
CA PHE A 250 23.29 19.15 24.67
C PHE A 250 24.59 19.45 23.91
N GLU A 251 24.64 19.18 22.61
CA GLU A 251 25.82 19.50 21.80
C GLU A 251 26.12 21.00 21.82
N TYR A 252 25.08 21.83 21.71
CA TYR A 252 25.22 23.28 21.78
C TYR A 252 25.79 23.77 23.12
N LEU A 253 25.23 23.27 24.23
CA LEU A 253 25.65 23.60 25.59
C LEU A 253 27.10 23.20 25.87
N PHE A 254 27.54 22.03 25.42
CA PHE A 254 28.82 21.45 25.84
C PHE A 254 29.97 21.63 24.84
N LYS A 255 29.69 21.83 23.54
CA LYS A 255 30.74 21.98 22.52
C LYS A 255 30.93 23.42 22.03
N GLU A 256 29.86 24.20 21.94
CA GLU A 256 29.91 25.55 21.34
C GLU A 256 30.01 26.66 22.39
N MET A 257 29.57 26.42 23.62
CA MET A 257 29.57 27.46 24.66
C MET A 257 30.92 27.63 25.36
N THR A 258 31.28 28.90 25.55
CA THR A 258 32.49 29.32 26.27
C THR A 258 32.23 29.82 27.69
N ALA A 259 30.98 30.18 28.04
CA ALA A 259 30.60 30.70 29.36
C ALA A 259 29.27 30.12 29.85
N PHE A 260 29.26 29.61 31.10
CA PHE A 260 28.07 29.06 31.77
C PHE A 260 27.54 30.05 32.83
N ASP A 261 26.71 31.00 32.41
CA ASP A 261 26.06 31.97 33.31
C ASP A 261 24.52 31.91 33.25
N HIS A 262 23.84 32.53 34.24
CA HIS A 262 22.39 32.53 34.34
C HIS A 262 21.68 33.17 33.14
N LYS A 263 22.24 34.24 32.56
CA LYS A 263 21.66 34.94 31.41
C LYS A 263 21.66 34.04 30.18
N ARG A 264 22.77 33.32 30.00
CA ARG A 264 22.97 32.38 28.88
C ARG A 264 22.08 31.15 29.00
N LEU A 265 22.00 30.56 30.18
CA LEU A 265 21.08 29.44 30.46
C LEU A 265 19.61 29.83 30.20
N ASN A 266 19.22 31.06 30.58
CA ASN A 266 17.87 31.54 30.29
C ASN A 266 17.60 31.70 28.79
N GLY A 267 18.57 32.20 28.02
CA GLY A 267 18.46 32.27 26.55
C GLY A 267 18.23 30.91 25.91
N ILE A 268 18.95 29.89 26.37
CA ILE A 268 18.80 28.50 25.86
C ILE A 268 17.45 27.90 26.26
N ASN A 269 16.96 28.18 27.47
CA ASN A 269 15.62 27.77 27.86
C ASN A 269 14.55 28.41 26.96
N ILE A 270 14.70 29.69 26.60
CA ILE A 270 13.80 30.36 25.64
C ILE A 270 13.84 29.66 24.28
N ILE A 271 15.04 29.33 23.77
CA ILE A 271 15.19 28.58 22.51
C ILE A 271 14.49 27.22 22.60
N LYS A 272 14.69 26.49 23.71
CA LYS A 272 14.05 25.19 23.95
C LYS A 272 12.54 25.30 23.99
N GLU A 273 11.99 26.28 24.72
CA GLU A 273 10.55 26.51 24.82
C GLU A 273 9.93 26.78 23.45
N VAL A 274 10.51 27.71 22.68
CA VAL A 274 10.00 28.02 21.32
C VAL A 274 10.13 26.80 20.40
N ALA A 275 11.25 26.07 20.46
CA ALA A 275 11.42 24.86 19.66
C ALA A 275 10.39 23.78 20.01
N LEU A 276 10.06 23.59 21.30
CA LEU A 276 9.03 22.65 21.74
C LEU A 276 7.63 23.03 21.24
N GLU A 277 7.31 24.33 21.18
CA GLU A 277 6.05 24.82 20.60
C GLU A 277 5.98 24.56 19.08
N VAL A 278 7.08 24.78 18.36
CA VAL A 278 7.16 24.42 16.92
C VAL A 278 7.01 22.92 16.72
N ILE A 279 7.63 22.09 17.58
CA ILE A 279 7.47 20.63 17.55
C ILE A 279 6.02 20.24 17.80
N ALA A 280 5.36 20.84 18.79
CA ALA A 280 3.95 20.58 19.09
C ALA A 280 3.05 20.89 17.89
N LEU A 281 3.22 22.08 17.30
CA LEU A 281 2.51 22.54 16.10
C LEU A 281 2.65 21.55 14.95
N VAL A 282 3.87 21.11 14.65
CA VAL A 282 4.14 20.18 13.55
C VAL A 282 3.59 18.79 13.83
N SER A 283 3.73 18.32 15.08
CA SER A 283 3.30 16.98 15.46
C SER A 283 1.79 16.85 15.52
N GLU A 284 1.05 17.90 15.88
CA GLU A 284 -0.42 17.90 15.88
C GLU A 284 -0.94 17.52 14.49
N PHE A 285 -0.41 18.16 13.45
CA PHE A 285 -0.78 17.85 12.07
C PHE A 285 -0.35 16.45 11.63
N GLU A 286 0.87 16.03 11.97
CA GLU A 286 1.38 14.70 11.61
C GLU A 286 0.54 13.57 12.24
N ASN A 287 0.08 13.79 13.48
CA ASN A 287 -0.82 12.86 14.17
C ASN A 287 -2.16 12.72 13.43
N GLU A 288 -2.67 13.80 12.83
CA GLU A 288 -3.88 13.73 12.02
C GLU A 288 -3.67 12.89 10.76
N LEU A 289 -2.57 13.08 10.05
CA LEU A 289 -2.22 12.21 8.92
C LEU A 289 -2.12 10.74 9.35
N CYS A 290 -1.52 10.47 10.51
CA CYS A 290 -1.45 9.12 11.07
C CYS A 290 -2.83 8.52 11.34
N LYS A 291 -3.78 9.31 11.88
CA LYS A 291 -5.16 8.85 12.13
C LYS A 291 -5.85 8.49 10.81
N ILE A 292 -5.78 9.37 9.82
CA ILE A 292 -6.38 9.16 8.49
C ILE A 292 -5.75 7.93 7.79
N TRP A 293 -4.44 7.75 7.93
CA TRP A 293 -3.73 6.61 7.34
C TRP A 293 -4.14 5.27 8.00
N ASN A 294 -4.22 5.25 9.33
CA ASN A 294 -4.54 4.04 10.11
C ASN A 294 -6.03 3.79 10.30
N LYS A 295 -6.90 4.66 9.79
CA LYS A 295 -8.34 4.44 9.76
C LYS A 295 -8.66 3.15 8.98
N PRO A 296 -9.43 2.22 9.55
CA PRO A 296 -10.06 1.14 8.80
C PRO A 296 -10.90 1.65 7.64
N ARG A 297 -10.92 0.89 6.54
CA ARG A 297 -11.57 1.31 5.30
C ARG A 297 -13.01 0.80 5.22
N LEU A 298 -13.89 1.63 4.65
CA LEU A 298 -15.22 1.18 4.24
C LEU A 298 -15.07 0.21 3.07
N VAL A 299 -15.90 -0.82 3.05
CA VAL A 299 -16.01 -1.74 1.92
C VAL A 299 -16.88 -1.12 0.85
N LEU A 300 -16.38 -1.06 -0.38
CA LEU A 300 -17.05 -0.48 -1.54
C LEU A 300 -17.25 -1.55 -2.63
N ASN A 301 -18.31 -1.37 -3.43
CA ASN A 301 -18.51 -2.09 -4.70
C ASN A 301 -18.42 -3.63 -4.57
N SER A 302 -18.87 -4.18 -3.45
CA SER A 302 -18.85 -5.62 -3.22
C SER A 302 -19.70 -6.36 -4.26
N HIS A 303 -19.32 -7.59 -4.60
CA HIS A 303 -20.05 -8.51 -5.46
C HIS A 303 -19.52 -9.94 -5.26
N PHE A 304 -20.28 -10.93 -5.73
CA PHE A 304 -19.94 -12.34 -5.62
C PHE A 304 -19.77 -12.94 -7.01
N ILE A 305 -18.76 -13.79 -7.14
CA ILE A 305 -18.58 -14.69 -8.27
C ILE A 305 -18.96 -16.09 -7.79
N VAL A 306 -20.00 -16.67 -8.37
CA VAL A 306 -20.59 -17.94 -7.93
C VAL A 306 -20.75 -18.86 -9.12
N SER A 307 -20.19 -20.07 -9.07
CA SER A 307 -20.43 -21.04 -10.13
C SER A 307 -21.86 -21.60 -10.10
N LEU A 308 -22.40 -21.92 -11.28
CA LEU A 308 -23.79 -22.39 -11.40
C LEU A 308 -24.09 -23.66 -10.58
N ASP A 309 -23.12 -24.56 -10.37
CA ASP A 309 -23.27 -25.76 -9.54
C ASP A 309 -23.57 -25.41 -8.08
N LYS A 310 -22.99 -24.32 -7.56
CA LYS A 310 -23.22 -23.84 -6.19
C LYS A 310 -24.61 -23.24 -6.05
N LEU A 311 -25.07 -22.48 -7.05
CA LEU A 311 -26.44 -21.95 -7.08
C LEU A 311 -27.48 -23.07 -7.17
N LYS A 312 -27.25 -24.07 -8.04
CA LYS A 312 -28.11 -25.25 -8.17
C LYS A 312 -28.16 -26.05 -6.88
N ALA A 313 -27.03 -26.26 -6.20
CA ALA A 313 -26.98 -26.94 -4.92
C ALA A 313 -27.79 -26.23 -3.82
N LYS A 314 -28.04 -24.92 -3.98
CA LYS A 314 -28.90 -24.10 -3.10
C LYS A 314 -30.35 -24.00 -3.59
N ASN A 315 -30.73 -24.73 -4.65
CA ASN A 315 -32.03 -24.65 -5.32
C ASN A 315 -32.40 -23.23 -5.79
N TYR A 316 -31.40 -22.43 -6.18
CA TYR A 316 -31.64 -21.08 -6.68
C TYR A 316 -32.26 -21.10 -8.08
N ASP A 317 -33.27 -20.26 -8.31
CA ASP A 317 -33.97 -20.16 -9.60
C ASP A 317 -33.13 -19.40 -10.63
N LEU A 318 -32.43 -20.15 -11.49
CA LEU A 318 -31.60 -19.60 -12.56
C LEU A 318 -32.41 -18.84 -13.63
N ASN A 319 -33.73 -19.00 -13.71
CA ASN A 319 -34.54 -18.25 -14.67
C ASN A 319 -34.47 -16.75 -14.40
N LYS A 320 -34.38 -16.34 -13.13
CA LYS A 320 -34.19 -14.94 -12.72
C LYS A 320 -32.96 -14.31 -13.37
N ILE A 321 -31.87 -15.09 -13.52
CA ILE A 321 -30.65 -14.65 -14.18
C ILE A 321 -30.87 -14.55 -15.69
N THR A 322 -31.40 -15.60 -16.32
CA THR A 322 -31.55 -15.63 -17.79
C THR A 322 -32.57 -14.64 -18.32
N SER A 323 -33.59 -14.27 -17.53
CA SER A 323 -34.58 -13.25 -17.90
C SER A 323 -34.10 -11.81 -17.63
N HIS A 324 -32.99 -11.63 -16.93
CA HIS A 324 -32.54 -10.31 -16.51
C HIS A 324 -31.97 -9.51 -17.70
N PRO A 325 -32.25 -8.20 -17.84
CA PRO A 325 -31.79 -7.39 -18.97
C PRO A 325 -30.26 -7.35 -19.16
N ASN A 326 -29.49 -7.53 -18.08
CA ASN A 326 -28.02 -7.56 -18.13
C ASN A 326 -27.43 -8.95 -18.41
N TYR A 327 -28.23 -10.00 -18.54
CA TYR A 327 -27.74 -11.35 -18.83
C TYR A 327 -26.82 -11.44 -20.07
N PRO A 328 -27.09 -10.71 -21.19
CA PRO A 328 -26.17 -10.68 -22.33
C PRO A 328 -24.75 -10.19 -21.98
N LYS A 329 -24.59 -9.33 -20.96
CA LYS A 329 -23.26 -8.88 -20.50
C LYS A 329 -22.49 -10.02 -19.85
N GLN A 330 -23.16 -10.83 -19.02
CA GLN A 330 -22.57 -12.02 -18.41
C GLN A 330 -22.15 -13.06 -19.47
N VAL A 331 -23.01 -13.28 -20.48
CA VAL A 331 -22.68 -14.19 -21.60
C VAL A 331 -21.46 -13.70 -22.36
N LYS A 332 -21.41 -12.39 -22.66
CA LYS A 332 -20.25 -11.79 -23.32
C LYS A 332 -18.97 -11.97 -22.50
N GLU A 333 -19.03 -11.79 -21.18
CA GLU A 333 -17.87 -12.05 -20.32
C GLU A 333 -17.39 -13.51 -20.43
N TRP A 334 -18.29 -14.49 -20.39
CA TRP A 334 -17.90 -15.90 -20.56
C TRP A 334 -17.24 -16.17 -21.91
N GLN A 335 -17.75 -15.54 -22.98
CA GLN A 335 -17.17 -15.61 -24.33
C GLN A 335 -15.77 -15.00 -24.38
N ASP A 336 -15.60 -13.79 -23.82
CA ASP A 336 -14.31 -13.09 -23.75
C ASP A 336 -13.27 -13.88 -22.92
N LEU A 337 -13.74 -14.66 -21.93
CA LEU A 337 -12.93 -15.57 -21.14
C LEU A 337 -12.64 -16.91 -21.83
N ASN A 338 -13.16 -17.16 -23.04
CA ASN A 338 -13.06 -18.44 -23.74
C ASN A 338 -13.53 -19.64 -22.89
N LEU A 339 -14.62 -19.46 -22.13
CA LEU A 339 -15.27 -20.56 -21.43
C LEU A 339 -16.17 -21.32 -22.40
N GLU A 340 -16.30 -22.64 -22.18
CA GLU A 340 -17.24 -23.46 -22.96
C GLU A 340 -18.67 -23.08 -22.58
N ILE A 341 -19.45 -22.65 -23.57
CA ILE A 341 -20.86 -22.26 -23.40
C ILE A 341 -21.68 -23.13 -24.34
N THR A 342 -22.65 -23.86 -23.80
CA THR A 342 -23.70 -24.52 -24.57
C THR A 342 -24.96 -23.65 -24.66
N ASP A 343 -25.85 -23.94 -25.61
CA ASP A 343 -27.12 -23.22 -25.79
C ASP A 343 -28.03 -23.29 -24.55
N ASN A 344 -27.82 -24.27 -23.66
CA ASN A 344 -28.59 -24.47 -22.44
C ASN A 344 -27.73 -24.22 -21.18
N LEU A 345 -28.03 -23.17 -20.42
CA LEU A 345 -27.30 -22.85 -19.19
C LEU A 345 -27.32 -23.97 -18.15
N LEU A 346 -28.39 -24.78 -18.14
CA LEU A 346 -28.52 -25.89 -17.21
C LEU A 346 -27.48 -26.98 -17.46
N GLU A 347 -26.89 -27.04 -18.66
CA GLU A 347 -25.83 -27.99 -19.00
C GLU A 347 -24.42 -27.45 -18.66
N ASN A 348 -24.28 -26.15 -18.41
CA ASN A 348 -22.99 -25.51 -18.11
C ASN A 348 -22.76 -25.38 -16.60
N GLU A 349 -22.60 -26.49 -15.89
CA GLU A 349 -22.59 -26.52 -14.42
C GLU A 349 -21.57 -25.60 -13.74
N PHE A 350 -20.43 -25.28 -14.35
CA PHE A 350 -19.35 -24.56 -13.66
C PHE A 350 -19.16 -23.11 -14.11
N LEU A 351 -20.02 -22.56 -14.97
CA LEU A 351 -19.87 -21.17 -15.41
C LEU A 351 -19.92 -20.22 -14.20
N PRO A 352 -18.95 -19.28 -14.08
CA PRO A 352 -18.91 -18.33 -12.98
C PRO A 352 -19.89 -17.18 -13.23
N LEU A 353 -21.01 -17.14 -12.51
CA LEU A 353 -21.91 -16.00 -12.49
C LEU A 353 -21.30 -14.87 -11.65
N ASP A 354 -21.22 -13.67 -12.19
CA ASP A 354 -20.79 -12.47 -11.47
C ASP A 354 -22.00 -11.57 -11.14
N THR A 355 -22.28 -11.39 -9.84
CA THR A 355 -23.39 -10.53 -9.39
C THR A 355 -23.17 -9.05 -9.68
N LEU A 356 -21.98 -8.63 -10.12
CA LEU A 356 -21.70 -7.28 -10.61
C LEU A 356 -22.72 -6.82 -11.67
N TYR A 357 -23.19 -7.74 -12.53
CA TYR A 357 -24.19 -7.45 -13.56
C TYR A 357 -25.65 -7.52 -13.06
N PHE A 358 -25.88 -8.02 -11.85
CA PHE A 358 -27.19 -8.33 -11.26
C PHE A 358 -27.31 -7.74 -9.84
N LYS A 359 -27.06 -6.43 -9.71
CA LYS A 359 -27.02 -5.74 -8.41
C LYS A 359 -28.31 -5.84 -7.60
N ASP A 360 -29.44 -5.97 -8.27
CA ASP A 360 -30.77 -6.20 -7.69
C ASP A 360 -30.92 -7.61 -7.07
N LEU A 361 -30.18 -8.59 -7.59
CA LEU A 361 -30.18 -9.99 -7.11
C LEU A 361 -29.00 -10.31 -6.19
N GLU A 362 -28.06 -9.37 -6.02
CA GLU A 362 -26.82 -9.61 -5.30
C GLU A 362 -27.05 -10.03 -3.84
N GLU A 363 -27.91 -9.31 -3.09
CA GLU A 363 -28.20 -9.65 -1.70
C GLU A 363 -28.93 -10.99 -1.56
N GLU A 364 -29.80 -11.31 -2.53
CA GLU A 364 -30.46 -12.63 -2.60
C GLU A 364 -29.39 -13.73 -2.72
N VAL A 365 -28.47 -13.61 -3.69
CA VAL A 365 -27.38 -14.56 -3.92
C VAL A 365 -26.42 -14.64 -2.73
N LYS A 366 -26.01 -13.50 -2.16
CA LYS A 366 -25.12 -13.44 -0.98
C LYS A 366 -25.70 -14.20 0.20
N SER A 367 -27.01 -14.07 0.44
CA SER A 367 -27.68 -14.68 1.59
C SER A 367 -27.69 -16.22 1.57
N LEU A 368 -27.45 -16.83 0.40
CA LEU A 368 -27.43 -18.30 0.23
C LEU A 368 -26.16 -18.96 0.82
N PHE A 369 -25.08 -18.19 0.97
CA PHE A 369 -23.77 -18.72 1.30
C PHE A 369 -23.28 -18.20 2.66
N SER A 370 -22.83 -19.12 3.49
CA SER A 370 -22.13 -18.80 4.73
C SER A 370 -20.63 -18.55 4.48
N GLU A 371 -19.94 -17.88 5.41
CA GLU A 371 -18.48 -17.65 5.36
C GLU A 371 -17.65 -18.95 5.23
N ASN A 372 -18.21 -20.08 5.65
CA ASN A 372 -17.55 -21.38 5.49
C ASN A 372 -17.58 -21.92 4.05
N GLU A 373 -18.55 -21.46 3.25
CA GLU A 373 -18.73 -21.86 1.86
C GLU A 373 -18.00 -20.94 0.88
N ILE A 374 -17.52 -19.79 1.35
CA ILE A 374 -16.71 -18.86 0.55
C ILE A 374 -15.30 -19.44 0.40
N ASN A 375 -14.91 -19.69 -0.85
CA ASN A 375 -13.61 -20.23 -1.21
C ASN A 375 -12.54 -19.12 -1.31
N GLY A 376 -12.92 -17.91 -1.72
CA GLY A 376 -11.96 -16.84 -1.96
C GLY A 376 -12.50 -15.47 -1.60
N THR A 377 -11.61 -14.58 -1.17
CA THR A 377 -11.89 -13.15 -1.05
C THR A 377 -10.82 -12.38 -1.81
N LEU A 378 -11.23 -11.59 -2.81
CA LEU A 378 -10.35 -10.72 -3.58
C LEU A 378 -10.64 -9.26 -3.22
N ILE A 379 -9.60 -8.53 -2.85
CA ILE A 379 -9.72 -7.20 -2.28
C ILE A 379 -8.88 -6.24 -3.09
N LYS A 380 -9.55 -5.26 -3.69
CA LYS A 380 -8.86 -4.19 -4.41
C LYS A 380 -8.53 -3.06 -3.45
N SER A 381 -7.27 -2.97 -3.05
CA SER A 381 -6.83 -1.96 -2.08
C SER A 381 -5.31 -1.92 -1.95
N GLU A 382 -4.80 -0.79 -1.44
CA GLU A 382 -3.47 -0.69 -0.89
C GLU A 382 -3.32 -1.72 0.26
N ASN A 383 -2.26 -2.54 0.21
CA ASN A 383 -2.18 -3.73 1.04
C ASN A 383 -1.98 -3.46 2.54
N TYR A 384 -1.32 -2.37 2.94
CA TYR A 384 -1.29 -1.99 4.36
C TYR A 384 -2.70 -1.63 4.84
N GLN A 385 -3.47 -0.88 4.05
CA GLN A 385 -4.83 -0.49 4.40
C GLN A 385 -5.78 -1.68 4.48
N ALA A 386 -5.65 -2.63 3.56
CA ALA A 386 -6.39 -3.88 3.60
C ALA A 386 -6.06 -4.70 4.86
N LEU A 387 -4.77 -4.94 5.14
CA LEU A 387 -4.35 -5.67 6.34
C LEU A 387 -4.85 -4.97 7.61
N ASN A 388 -4.72 -3.65 7.71
CA ASN A 388 -5.21 -2.93 8.89
C ASN A 388 -6.75 -3.00 9.04
N SER A 389 -7.50 -3.00 7.93
CA SER A 389 -8.97 -3.11 7.95
C SER A 389 -9.45 -4.52 8.29
N LEU A 390 -8.63 -5.53 8.01
CA LEU A 390 -8.95 -6.94 8.20
C LEU A 390 -8.43 -7.54 9.51
N LYS A 391 -7.63 -6.77 10.27
CA LYS A 391 -6.86 -7.26 11.40
C LYS A 391 -7.69 -7.99 12.46
N ASN A 392 -8.93 -7.55 12.68
CA ASN A 392 -9.79 -8.17 13.68
C ASN A 392 -10.45 -9.45 13.16
N ARG A 393 -10.76 -9.51 11.87
CA ARG A 393 -11.42 -10.66 11.23
C ARG A 393 -10.51 -11.86 11.04
N TYR A 394 -9.25 -11.63 10.68
CA TYR A 394 -8.30 -12.70 10.37
C TYR A 394 -7.15 -12.81 11.36
N LYS A 395 -7.30 -12.23 12.56
CA LYS A 395 -6.33 -12.39 13.65
C LYS A 395 -6.13 -13.88 13.94
N GLU A 396 -4.88 -14.32 13.91
CA GLU A 396 -4.47 -15.70 14.24
C GLU A 396 -5.21 -16.80 13.44
N ALA A 397 -5.67 -16.50 12.22
CA ALA A 397 -6.51 -17.40 11.42
C ALA A 397 -5.83 -17.95 10.16
N ILE A 398 -4.69 -17.39 9.74
CA ILE A 398 -4.06 -17.70 8.45
C ILE A 398 -2.96 -18.74 8.62
N ASP A 399 -3.05 -19.87 7.91
CA ASP A 399 -2.07 -20.96 8.03
C ASP A 399 -0.87 -20.80 7.08
N CYS A 400 -1.06 -20.13 5.95
CA CYS A 400 0.00 -19.93 4.98
C CYS A 400 -0.07 -18.53 4.39
N ILE A 401 1.01 -17.76 4.52
CA ILE A 401 1.19 -16.48 3.83
C ILE A 401 2.34 -16.62 2.85
N TYR A 402 2.10 -16.26 1.59
CA TYR A 402 3.14 -16.11 0.60
C TYR A 402 3.06 -14.71 0.02
N ILE A 403 4.21 -14.04 -0.09
CA ILE A 403 4.30 -12.74 -0.76
C ILE A 403 5.52 -12.64 -1.67
N ASP A 404 5.34 -11.87 -2.74
CA ASP A 404 6.33 -11.55 -3.77
C ASP A 404 6.35 -10.01 -3.97
N PRO A 405 6.89 -9.26 -2.99
CA PRO A 405 6.93 -7.80 -3.04
C PRO A 405 7.92 -7.29 -4.11
N PRO A 406 7.92 -5.98 -4.42
CA PRO A 406 8.96 -5.37 -5.26
C PRO A 406 10.37 -5.69 -4.76
N PHE A 407 11.31 -5.93 -5.68
CA PHE A 407 12.64 -6.45 -5.37
C PHE A 407 13.71 -5.40 -5.08
N ASN A 408 13.33 -4.12 -4.97
CA ASN A 408 14.27 -3.03 -4.64
C ASN A 408 15.37 -2.87 -5.72
N THR A 409 14.97 -2.77 -6.98
CA THR A 409 15.84 -2.79 -8.17
C THR A 409 16.41 -1.43 -8.59
N GLY A 410 16.00 -0.33 -7.95
CA GLY A 410 16.45 1.04 -8.24
C GLY A 410 15.36 1.94 -8.80
N SER A 411 14.32 1.37 -9.42
CA SER A 411 13.22 2.11 -10.04
C SER A 411 11.88 1.97 -9.31
N ASP A 412 11.83 1.18 -8.24
CA ASP A 412 10.58 0.72 -7.61
C ASP A 412 9.91 1.80 -6.74
N PHE A 413 10.66 2.82 -6.32
CA PHE A 413 10.19 3.92 -5.47
C PHE A 413 10.65 5.27 -6.02
N ALA A 414 9.81 6.32 -5.92
CA ALA A 414 10.19 7.66 -6.37
C ALA A 414 11.09 8.41 -5.39
N TYR A 415 11.32 7.86 -4.19
CA TYR A 415 12.12 8.49 -3.15
C TYR A 415 13.59 8.56 -3.56
N ILE A 416 14.26 9.67 -3.22
CA ILE A 416 15.66 10.01 -3.56
C ILE A 416 16.50 8.73 -3.70
N ASP A 417 17.09 8.48 -4.87
CA ASP A 417 17.95 7.31 -5.24
C ASP A 417 19.02 6.92 -4.19
N ARG A 418 19.20 7.75 -3.16
CA ARG A 418 20.13 7.57 -2.03
C ARG A 418 19.55 6.81 -0.82
N PHE A 419 18.25 6.49 -0.76
CA PHE A 419 17.58 5.93 0.44
C PHE A 419 16.64 4.73 0.15
N GLN A 420 16.94 4.04 -0.94
CA GLN A 420 16.11 2.97 -1.50
C GLN A 420 15.82 1.84 -0.48
N ASP A 421 16.87 1.34 0.18
CA ASP A 421 16.79 0.23 1.13
C ASP A 421 15.96 0.61 2.37
N SER A 422 16.16 1.81 2.92
CA SER A 422 15.37 2.28 4.07
C SER A 422 13.90 2.47 3.74
N THR A 423 13.59 2.91 2.51
CA THR A 423 12.21 3.07 2.03
C THR A 423 11.54 1.70 1.92
N TRP A 424 12.21 0.75 1.26
CA TRP A 424 11.72 -0.62 1.10
C TRP A 424 11.51 -1.31 2.46
N LEU A 425 12.49 -1.19 3.38
CA LEU A 425 12.39 -1.78 4.71
C LEU A 425 11.21 -1.21 5.51
N SER A 426 10.96 0.11 5.44
CA SER A 426 9.85 0.74 6.16
C SER A 426 8.50 0.30 5.60
N LEU A 427 8.39 0.23 4.27
CA LEU A 427 7.21 -0.30 3.58
C LEU A 427 6.92 -1.74 4.03
N MET A 428 7.94 -2.61 3.99
CA MET A 428 7.79 -4.01 4.34
C MET A 428 7.52 -4.21 5.83
N HIS A 429 8.22 -3.49 6.71
CA HIS A 429 8.06 -3.62 8.16
C HIS A 429 6.60 -3.43 8.58
N ASN A 430 5.95 -2.37 8.09
CA ASN A 430 4.57 -2.06 8.41
C ASN A 430 3.59 -3.17 8.03
N ARG A 431 3.81 -3.84 6.89
CA ARG A 431 2.96 -4.93 6.40
C ARG A 431 3.27 -6.25 7.12
N LEU A 432 4.55 -6.55 7.30
CA LEU A 432 5.01 -7.78 7.94
C LEU A 432 4.58 -7.84 9.41
N GLN A 433 4.55 -6.70 10.10
CA GLN A 433 4.04 -6.63 11.48
C GLN A 433 2.56 -7.02 11.55
N LEU A 434 1.72 -6.51 10.65
CA LEU A 434 0.32 -6.94 10.57
C LEU A 434 0.18 -8.40 10.12
N ALA A 435 0.96 -8.83 9.12
CA ALA A 435 0.94 -10.20 8.63
C ALA A 435 1.33 -11.22 9.72
N TYR A 436 2.24 -10.86 10.62
CA TYR A 436 2.58 -11.68 11.78
C TYR A 436 1.35 -11.95 12.64
N ASP A 437 0.53 -10.94 12.95
CA ASP A 437 -0.68 -11.06 13.77
C ASP A 437 -1.80 -11.87 13.11
N PHE A 438 -1.76 -12.02 11.79
CA PHE A 438 -2.74 -12.82 11.04
C PHE A 438 -2.44 -14.31 11.09
N LEU A 439 -1.17 -14.70 11.25
CA LEU A 439 -0.77 -16.10 11.24
C LEU A 439 -1.37 -16.85 12.43
N SER A 440 -1.97 -18.00 12.14
CA SER A 440 -2.35 -18.96 13.17
C SER A 440 -1.11 -19.43 13.94
N HIS A 441 -1.30 -20.02 15.12
CA HIS A 441 -0.19 -20.56 15.90
C HIS A 441 0.64 -21.59 15.11
N GLN A 442 0.03 -22.28 14.14
CA GLN A 442 0.70 -23.26 13.28
C GLN A 442 1.09 -22.70 11.90
N GLY A 443 0.95 -21.39 11.69
CA GLY A 443 1.09 -20.74 10.40
C GLY A 443 2.54 -20.62 9.92
N SER A 444 2.71 -20.67 8.60
CA SER A 444 3.99 -20.45 7.91
C SER A 444 3.94 -19.21 7.01
N PHE A 445 5.09 -18.54 6.91
CA PHE A 445 5.27 -17.30 6.16
C PHE A 445 6.42 -17.45 5.16
N TYR A 446 6.15 -17.09 3.90
CA TYR A 446 7.10 -17.16 2.79
C TYR A 446 7.30 -15.77 2.17
N LEU A 447 8.55 -15.32 2.15
CA LEU A 447 8.96 -14.07 1.50
C LEU A 447 9.89 -14.36 0.33
N HIS A 448 9.41 -14.07 -0.87
CA HIS A 448 10.18 -14.22 -2.10
C HIS A 448 10.94 -12.92 -2.44
N LEU A 449 12.26 -13.01 -2.63
CA LEU A 449 13.15 -11.90 -2.93
C LEU A 449 14.24 -12.30 -3.93
N ASP A 450 14.77 -11.32 -4.65
CA ASP A 450 16.00 -11.48 -5.42
C ASP A 450 17.25 -11.21 -4.57
N ASN A 451 18.40 -11.12 -5.23
CA ASN A 451 19.69 -10.87 -4.59
C ASN A 451 19.88 -9.43 -4.07
N ASN A 452 19.00 -8.49 -4.41
CA ASN A 452 19.08 -7.10 -3.96
C ASN A 452 18.40 -6.93 -2.59
N ALA A 453 17.30 -7.64 -2.34
CA ALA A 453 16.50 -7.47 -1.13
C ALA A 453 16.61 -8.62 -0.11
N ASN A 454 17.12 -9.80 -0.48
CA ASN A 454 17.09 -10.99 0.38
C ASN A 454 17.67 -10.80 1.79
N TYR A 455 18.84 -10.17 1.91
CA TYR A 455 19.52 -9.95 3.19
C TYR A 455 18.77 -8.94 4.08
N LEU A 456 18.18 -7.90 3.47
CA LEU A 456 17.32 -6.91 4.14
C LEU A 456 16.04 -7.58 4.66
N GLY A 457 15.37 -8.36 3.81
CA GLY A 457 14.18 -9.12 4.19
C GLY A 457 14.47 -10.11 5.32
N ARG A 458 15.64 -10.77 5.30
CA ARG A 458 16.04 -11.69 6.37
C ARG A 458 16.24 -11.00 7.71
N MET A 459 16.89 -9.83 7.72
CA MET A 459 17.07 -9.04 8.94
C MET A 459 15.71 -8.59 9.51
N LEU A 460 14.82 -8.14 8.63
CA LEU A 460 13.50 -7.67 9.01
C LEU A 460 12.61 -8.79 9.58
N LEU A 461 12.61 -9.97 8.95
CA LEU A 461 11.87 -11.13 9.47
C LEU A 461 12.45 -11.65 10.79
N ASN A 462 13.77 -11.59 10.99
CA ASN A 462 14.37 -11.94 12.28
C ASN A 462 13.91 -11.01 13.41
N ASP A 463 13.71 -9.73 13.12
CA ASP A 463 13.23 -8.74 14.10
C ASP A 463 11.76 -8.98 14.48
N ILE A 464 10.91 -9.27 13.47
CA ILE A 464 9.47 -9.43 13.66
C ILE A 464 9.10 -10.83 14.18
N PHE A 465 9.67 -11.88 13.61
CA PHE A 465 9.32 -13.27 13.93
C PHE A 465 10.23 -13.88 15.00
N GLY A 466 11.42 -13.32 15.24
CA GLY A 466 12.47 -13.97 16.02
C GLY A 466 13.36 -14.89 15.17
N LYS A 467 14.65 -14.94 15.49
CA LYS A 467 15.65 -15.74 14.74
C LYS A 467 15.40 -17.24 14.87
N GLU A 468 14.89 -17.66 16.02
CA GLU A 468 14.49 -19.02 16.36
C GLU A 468 13.33 -19.54 15.51
N ASN A 469 12.55 -18.63 14.93
CA ASN A 469 11.40 -18.95 14.09
C ASN A 469 11.73 -19.08 12.60
N PHE A 470 12.99 -18.84 12.23
CA PHE A 470 13.47 -19.15 10.90
C PHE A 470 13.48 -20.67 10.67
N ARG A 471 13.01 -21.10 9.49
CA ARG A 471 12.97 -22.51 9.10
C ARG A 471 14.01 -22.84 8.05
N ASN A 472 13.91 -22.22 6.89
CA ASN A 472 14.84 -22.49 5.78
C ASN A 472 14.97 -21.27 4.86
N GLU A 473 16.13 -21.20 4.22
CA GLU A 473 16.35 -20.37 3.04
C GLU A 473 16.27 -21.30 1.84
N ILE A 474 15.27 -21.07 1.00
CA ILE A 474 15.00 -21.88 -0.19
C ILE A 474 15.56 -21.12 -1.39
N ILE A 475 16.42 -21.79 -2.16
CA ILE A 475 16.97 -21.25 -3.40
C ILE A 475 16.15 -21.79 -4.56
N TRP A 476 15.40 -20.92 -5.20
CA TRP A 476 14.69 -21.26 -6.43
C TRP A 476 15.61 -21.03 -7.62
N TYR A 477 16.08 -22.13 -8.20
CA TYR A 477 16.87 -22.15 -9.43
C TYR A 477 15.97 -22.32 -10.67
N TYR A 478 16.26 -21.52 -11.70
CA TYR A 478 15.65 -21.64 -13.02
C TYR A 478 16.69 -21.47 -14.13
N SER A 479 16.67 -22.37 -15.10
CA SER A 479 17.63 -22.30 -16.22
C SER A 479 17.35 -21.10 -17.14
N ASN A 480 18.24 -20.11 -17.15
CA ASN A 480 18.24 -19.02 -18.11
C ASN A 480 19.20 -19.30 -19.28
N LYS A 481 18.68 -19.74 -20.42
CA LYS A 481 19.48 -20.09 -21.62
C LYS A 481 20.15 -18.88 -22.30
N MET A 482 19.79 -17.65 -21.93
CA MET A 482 20.26 -16.42 -22.58
C MET A 482 21.32 -15.64 -21.77
N ALA A 483 21.70 -16.10 -20.58
CA ALA A 483 22.51 -15.32 -19.63
C ALA A 483 24.04 -15.33 -19.86
N ASN A 484 24.53 -15.89 -20.96
CA ASN A 484 25.98 -16.05 -21.21
C ASN A 484 26.65 -14.85 -21.90
N SER A 485 26.00 -13.70 -22.01
CA SER A 485 26.50 -12.54 -22.78
C SER A 485 27.13 -11.41 -21.94
N GLY A 486 27.53 -11.66 -20.68
CA GLY A 486 28.07 -10.63 -19.79
C GLY A 486 29.42 -10.97 -19.12
N ASN A 487 30.04 -9.96 -18.50
CA ASN A 487 31.28 -10.07 -17.71
C ASN A 487 31.07 -10.65 -16.29
N SER A 488 30.01 -11.44 -16.07
CA SER A 488 29.60 -11.95 -14.76
C SER A 488 28.90 -13.30 -14.88
N PHE A 489 28.80 -14.04 -13.77
CA PHE A 489 27.97 -15.24 -13.72
C PHE A 489 26.49 -14.94 -13.99
N ALA A 490 25.81 -15.90 -14.61
CA ALA A 490 24.38 -15.82 -14.88
C ALA A 490 23.57 -15.75 -13.58
N LYS A 491 22.72 -14.72 -13.47
CA LYS A 491 21.71 -14.62 -12.40
C LYS A 491 20.54 -15.55 -12.73
N ASN A 492 20.47 -16.69 -12.07
CA ASN A 492 19.53 -17.78 -12.36
C ASN A 492 18.88 -18.36 -11.09
N THR A 493 18.93 -17.61 -9.99
CA THR A 493 18.38 -17.99 -8.70
C THR A 493 17.66 -16.82 -8.04
N GLU A 494 16.53 -17.12 -7.40
CA GLU A 494 15.84 -16.25 -6.45
C GLU A 494 15.78 -16.92 -5.07
N THR A 495 15.56 -16.13 -4.01
CA THR A 495 15.54 -16.58 -2.63
C THR A 495 14.14 -16.55 -2.06
N ILE A 496 13.70 -17.61 -1.39
CA ILE A 496 12.45 -17.67 -0.65
C ILE A 496 12.78 -17.95 0.82
N LEU A 497 12.51 -16.98 1.69
CA LEU A 497 12.69 -17.10 3.13
C LEU A 497 11.45 -17.73 3.75
N ASN A 498 11.63 -18.79 4.53
CA ASN A 498 10.55 -19.47 5.24
C ASN A 498 10.67 -19.29 6.75
N TYR A 499 9.60 -18.78 7.37
CA TYR A 499 9.42 -18.62 8.81
C TYR A 499 8.13 -19.30 9.24
N SER A 500 8.05 -19.71 10.51
CA SER A 500 6.76 -20.06 11.13
C SER A 500 6.43 -19.09 12.27
N LYS A 501 5.17 -19.08 12.70
CA LYS A 501 4.73 -18.25 13.84
C LYS A 501 5.38 -18.67 15.16
N GLY A 502 5.53 -19.98 15.36
CA GLY A 502 6.16 -20.59 16.53
C GLY A 502 6.86 -21.91 16.20
N GLU A 503 7.21 -22.70 17.21
CA GLU A 503 7.92 -23.98 17.04
C GLU A 503 7.05 -25.08 16.42
N GLU A 504 5.76 -25.09 16.72
CA GLU A 504 4.79 -26.00 16.13
C GLU A 504 4.15 -25.37 14.90
N TYR A 505 4.29 -26.01 13.74
CA TYR A 505 3.75 -25.51 12.47
C TYR A 505 3.40 -26.64 11.52
N ILE A 506 2.48 -26.35 10.59
CA ILE A 506 2.09 -27.31 9.55
C ILE A 506 3.25 -27.47 8.57
N PHE A 507 3.78 -28.70 8.45
CA PHE A 507 4.79 -29.01 7.44
C PHE A 507 4.69 -30.44 6.90
N TYR A 508 4.30 -30.56 5.63
CA TYR A 508 4.25 -31.82 4.90
C TYR A 508 5.46 -31.95 3.99
N ARG A 509 6.32 -32.93 4.28
CA ARG A 509 7.48 -33.24 3.42
C ARG A 509 7.02 -33.67 2.04
N GLN A 510 7.44 -32.90 1.03
CA GLN A 510 7.16 -33.20 -0.36
C GLN A 510 8.22 -34.17 -0.91
N LYS A 511 7.81 -35.06 -1.81
CA LYS A 511 8.70 -35.90 -2.62
C LYS A 511 8.65 -35.47 -4.08
N GLU A 512 9.75 -35.71 -4.78
CA GLU A 512 9.83 -35.52 -6.22
C GLU A 512 10.59 -36.68 -6.87
N PRO A 513 10.31 -36.99 -8.15
CA PRO A 513 11.05 -38.01 -8.88
C PRO A 513 12.51 -37.59 -9.06
N ARG A 514 13.41 -38.57 -9.03
CA ARG A 514 14.81 -38.39 -9.40
C ARG A 514 14.96 -38.44 -10.91
N SER A 515 15.93 -37.71 -11.45
CA SER A 515 16.34 -37.84 -12.86
C SER A 515 16.86 -39.25 -13.15
N GLU A 516 17.62 -39.81 -12.21
CA GLU A 516 18.15 -41.18 -12.27
C GLU A 516 17.90 -41.88 -10.92
N PRO A 517 17.41 -43.13 -10.92
CA PRO A 517 17.27 -43.92 -9.70
C PRO A 517 18.63 -44.13 -9.01
N VAL A 518 18.63 -44.13 -7.67
CA VAL A 518 19.85 -44.35 -6.89
C VAL A 518 19.68 -45.53 -5.92
N LEU A 519 20.75 -46.29 -5.71
CA LEU A 519 20.77 -47.35 -4.70
C LEU A 519 20.91 -46.75 -3.30
N LEU A 520 19.89 -46.94 -2.46
CA LEU A 520 19.92 -46.55 -1.06
C LEU A 520 19.96 -47.79 -0.18
N SER A 521 20.63 -47.71 0.97
CA SER A 521 20.60 -48.81 1.95
C SER A 521 19.16 -48.98 2.44
N LYS A 522 18.60 -50.18 2.28
CA LYS A 522 17.28 -50.54 2.82
C LYS A 522 17.30 -50.32 4.33
N ARG A 523 16.23 -49.73 4.86
CA ARG A 523 16.07 -49.44 6.28
C ARG A 523 14.98 -50.30 6.90
N GLU A 524 15.20 -50.81 8.10
CA GLU A 524 14.22 -51.62 8.85
C GLU A 524 14.16 -51.17 10.31
N GLY A 525 12.95 -51.22 10.89
CA GLY A 525 12.75 -50.94 12.31
C GLY A 525 13.14 -52.15 13.16
N ARG A 526 14.14 -52.00 14.02
CA ARG A 526 14.56 -53.01 15.00
C ARG A 526 14.71 -52.34 16.35
N ASP A 527 14.05 -52.87 17.38
CA ASP A 527 14.06 -52.33 18.74
C ASP A 527 13.70 -50.82 18.82
N GLY A 528 12.73 -50.39 18.01
CA GLY A 528 12.31 -48.99 17.94
C GLY A 528 13.31 -48.04 17.25
N LYS A 529 14.41 -48.56 16.68
CA LYS A 529 15.43 -47.78 15.96
C LYS A 529 15.45 -48.14 14.47
N ASN A 530 15.69 -47.13 13.64
CA ASN A 530 15.73 -47.30 12.19
C ASN A 530 17.15 -47.69 11.72
N MET A 531 17.36 -48.98 11.49
CA MET A 531 18.67 -49.59 11.20
C MET A 531 18.81 -49.89 9.70
N ARG A 532 20.05 -50.04 9.22
CA ARG A 532 20.29 -50.55 7.85
C ARG A 532 20.00 -52.05 7.84
N ALA A 533 19.11 -52.49 6.95
CA ALA A 533 18.80 -53.89 6.75
C ALA A 533 20.05 -54.63 6.29
N ARG A 534 20.29 -55.80 6.86
CA ARG A 534 21.41 -56.67 6.51
C ARG A 534 20.90 -58.02 6.06
N ASP A 535 21.59 -58.62 5.09
CA ASP A 535 21.31 -60.00 4.68
C ASP A 535 21.81 -61.02 5.72
N GLU A 536 21.58 -62.30 5.44
CA GLU A 536 22.00 -63.44 6.27
C GLU A 536 23.52 -63.49 6.52
N ASN A 537 24.32 -62.84 5.68
CA ASN A 537 25.78 -62.74 5.80
C ASN A 537 26.22 -61.43 6.49
N GLY A 538 25.29 -60.61 6.97
CA GLY A 538 25.56 -59.36 7.66
C GLY A 538 25.90 -58.17 6.74
N LYS A 539 25.73 -58.30 5.41
CA LYS A 539 25.98 -57.25 4.42
C LYS A 539 24.75 -56.36 4.25
N VAL A 540 24.97 -55.06 4.08
CA VAL A 540 23.88 -54.08 3.90
C VAL A 540 23.11 -54.34 2.60
N ILE A 541 21.79 -54.42 2.70
CA ILE A 541 20.88 -54.54 1.56
C ILE A 541 20.65 -53.15 0.96
N TYR A 542 20.63 -53.06 -0.37
CA TYR A 542 20.34 -51.83 -1.11
C TYR A 542 19.06 -51.99 -1.95
N GLU A 543 18.31 -50.90 -2.10
CA GLU A 543 17.11 -50.81 -2.92
C GLU A 543 17.17 -49.58 -3.84
N LEU A 544 16.54 -49.69 -5.01
CA LEU A 544 16.43 -48.59 -5.96
C LEU A 544 15.40 -47.58 -5.46
N SER A 545 15.84 -46.35 -5.25
CA SER A 545 14.98 -45.22 -4.91
C SER A 545 14.73 -44.36 -6.16
N HIS A 546 13.48 -44.29 -6.58
CA HIS A 546 13.04 -43.47 -7.72
C HIS A 546 12.66 -42.04 -7.33
N GLU A 547 12.42 -41.79 -6.04
CA GLU A 547 12.05 -40.48 -5.52
C GLU A 547 13.11 -39.95 -4.56
N ARG A 548 13.07 -38.64 -4.32
CA ARG A 548 13.79 -37.96 -3.25
C ARG A 548 12.86 -37.04 -2.49
N TYR A 549 13.19 -36.76 -1.24
CA TYR A 549 12.58 -35.63 -0.55
C TYR A 549 13.09 -34.33 -1.17
N VAL A 550 12.17 -33.38 -1.32
CA VAL A 550 12.49 -32.02 -1.75
C VAL A 550 13.37 -31.36 -0.68
N ASP A 551 14.49 -30.80 -1.10
CA ASP A 551 15.42 -30.04 -0.26
C ASP A 551 15.21 -28.53 -0.46
N THR A 552 16.17 -27.70 -0.04
CA THR A 552 16.10 -26.23 -0.19
C THR A 552 16.49 -25.74 -1.58
N LEU A 553 16.97 -26.60 -2.49
CA LEU A 553 17.32 -26.20 -3.86
C LEU A 553 16.21 -26.63 -4.82
N TRP A 554 15.36 -25.69 -5.18
CA TRP A 554 14.20 -25.96 -6.03
C TRP A 554 14.53 -25.68 -7.48
N ASN A 555 14.56 -26.74 -8.30
CA ASN A 555 14.69 -26.61 -9.74
C ASN A 555 13.29 -26.60 -10.38
N ILE A 556 12.73 -25.40 -10.54
CA ILE A 556 11.41 -25.19 -11.15
C ILE A 556 11.60 -24.17 -12.28
N ALA A 557 11.13 -24.48 -13.49
CA ALA A 557 11.27 -23.56 -14.61
C ALA A 557 10.39 -22.31 -14.42
N ILE A 558 10.87 -21.17 -14.90
CA ILE A 558 10.03 -19.99 -15.11
C ILE A 558 8.94 -20.28 -16.15
N ILE A 559 7.92 -19.42 -16.19
CA ILE A 559 6.82 -19.57 -17.14
C ILE A 559 7.33 -19.28 -18.55
N GLY A 560 7.25 -20.28 -19.43
CA GLY A 560 7.54 -20.11 -20.84
C GLY A 560 6.48 -19.26 -21.55
N SER A 561 6.87 -18.58 -22.63
CA SER A 561 5.98 -17.70 -23.42
C SER A 561 4.73 -18.39 -23.97
N THR A 562 4.82 -19.71 -24.23
CA THR A 562 3.73 -20.56 -24.75
C THR A 562 2.97 -21.31 -23.65
N SER A 563 3.29 -21.09 -22.37
CA SER A 563 2.62 -21.80 -21.27
C SER A 563 1.14 -21.44 -21.18
N THR A 564 0.32 -22.45 -20.91
CA THR A 564 -1.14 -22.29 -20.72
C THR A 564 -1.51 -21.53 -19.44
N GLU A 565 -0.60 -21.44 -18.47
CA GLU A 565 -0.80 -20.62 -17.26
C GLU A 565 -0.42 -19.16 -17.45
N ARG A 566 0.24 -18.80 -18.56
CA ARG A 566 0.75 -17.44 -18.77
C ARG A 566 -0.41 -16.47 -18.99
N VAL A 567 -0.42 -15.40 -18.20
CA VAL A 567 -1.27 -14.23 -18.44
C VAL A 567 -0.75 -13.48 -19.67
N LYS A 568 -1.63 -13.21 -20.63
CA LYS A 568 -1.30 -12.52 -21.89
C LYS A 568 -1.83 -11.08 -21.96
N SER A 569 -2.72 -10.71 -21.05
CA SER A 569 -3.34 -9.37 -21.02
C SER A 569 -2.38 -8.28 -20.56
N ASP A 570 -1.30 -8.65 -19.87
CA ASP A 570 -0.25 -7.74 -19.42
C ASP A 570 1.11 -8.43 -19.57
N GLU A 571 1.95 -7.95 -20.50
CA GLU A 571 3.27 -8.52 -20.76
C GLU A 571 4.33 -8.02 -19.78
N ASN A 572 4.08 -6.92 -19.06
CA ASN A 572 5.01 -6.33 -18.10
C ASN A 572 4.82 -6.93 -16.70
N LEU A 573 3.65 -7.50 -16.41
CA LEU A 573 3.38 -8.14 -15.14
C LEU A 573 4.20 -9.43 -14.96
N THR A 574 5.04 -9.44 -13.92
CA THR A 574 5.80 -10.64 -13.56
C THR A 574 4.87 -11.68 -12.94
N GLN A 575 4.90 -12.91 -13.47
CA GLN A 575 4.09 -14.03 -12.99
C GLN A 575 4.97 -15.16 -12.49
N LYS A 576 4.68 -15.67 -11.29
CA LYS A 576 5.34 -16.86 -10.72
C LYS A 576 4.66 -18.16 -11.19
N PRO A 577 5.40 -19.27 -11.38
CA PRO A 577 4.81 -20.54 -11.85
C PRO A 577 3.90 -21.20 -10.82
N GLU A 578 2.78 -21.79 -11.24
CA GLU A 578 1.84 -22.48 -10.35
C GLU A 578 2.51 -23.62 -9.58
N LYS A 579 3.47 -24.33 -10.19
CA LYS A 579 4.22 -25.42 -9.54
C LYS A 579 5.01 -24.95 -8.31
N LEU A 580 5.47 -23.70 -8.31
CA LEU A 580 6.19 -23.11 -7.19
C LEU A 580 5.24 -22.92 -6.01
N LEU A 581 4.10 -22.27 -6.25
CA LEU A 581 3.09 -22.01 -5.23
C LEU A 581 2.41 -23.29 -4.74
N GLU A 582 2.23 -24.28 -5.62
CA GLU A 582 1.67 -25.58 -5.28
C GLU A 582 2.53 -26.26 -4.20
N ARG A 583 3.85 -26.22 -4.37
CA ARG A 583 4.81 -26.80 -3.42
C ARG A 583 4.72 -26.12 -2.05
N ILE A 584 4.63 -24.78 -2.04
CA ILE A 584 4.53 -23.99 -0.80
C ILE A 584 3.22 -24.30 -0.08
N ILE A 585 2.08 -24.19 -0.77
CA ILE A 585 0.76 -24.37 -0.18
C ILE A 585 0.56 -25.81 0.31
N LYS A 586 1.02 -26.82 -0.44
CA LYS A 586 0.95 -28.23 0.00
C LYS A 586 1.83 -28.52 1.20
N ALA A 587 2.98 -27.85 1.33
CA ALA A 587 3.85 -28.03 2.48
C ALA A 587 3.21 -27.46 3.75
N SER A 588 2.52 -26.32 3.66
CA SER A 588 2.25 -25.50 4.85
C SER A 588 0.78 -25.19 5.10
N SER A 589 -0.13 -25.97 4.55
CA SER A 589 -1.57 -25.79 4.76
C SER A 589 -2.36 -27.10 4.60
N ASN A 590 -3.51 -27.18 5.25
CA ASN A 590 -4.50 -28.25 5.09
C ASN A 590 -5.57 -27.87 4.06
N GLU A 591 -6.42 -28.81 3.65
CA GLU A 591 -7.66 -28.41 2.98
C GLU A 591 -8.48 -27.49 3.89
N ASN A 592 -9.17 -26.51 3.31
CA ASN A 592 -9.90 -25.44 3.99
C ASN A 592 -9.07 -24.45 4.84
N SER A 593 -7.76 -24.65 5.00
CA SER A 593 -6.85 -23.60 5.52
C SER A 593 -6.97 -22.33 4.69
N ILE A 594 -6.72 -21.18 5.33
CA ILE A 594 -6.69 -19.89 4.65
C ILE A 594 -5.27 -19.58 4.18
N VAL A 595 -5.13 -19.27 2.90
CA VAL A 595 -3.89 -18.81 2.27
C VAL A 595 -4.02 -17.32 1.94
N LEU A 596 -3.09 -16.50 2.42
CA LEU A 596 -3.09 -15.06 2.16
C LEU A 596 -1.94 -14.68 1.24
N ASP A 597 -2.25 -13.84 0.26
CA ASP A 597 -1.28 -13.14 -0.58
C ASP A 597 -1.68 -11.67 -0.68
N PHE A 598 -0.94 -10.80 0.00
CA PHE A 598 -1.16 -9.36 -0.02
C PHE A 598 -0.27 -8.61 -1.01
N PHE A 599 0.40 -9.34 -1.89
CA PHE A 599 1.05 -8.85 -3.11
C PHE A 599 0.60 -9.73 -4.29
N ALA A 600 -0.72 -9.84 -4.45
CA ALA A 600 -1.31 -10.91 -5.26
C ALA A 600 -0.89 -10.86 -6.74
N GLY A 601 -0.56 -9.68 -7.28
CA GLY A 601 0.00 -9.52 -8.62
C GLY A 601 -0.86 -10.22 -9.67
N SER A 602 -0.30 -11.23 -10.35
CA SER A 602 -1.02 -12.05 -11.34
C SER A 602 -2.10 -13.00 -10.78
N GLY A 603 -2.31 -13.06 -9.47
CA GLY A 603 -3.27 -13.92 -8.80
C GLY A 603 -2.88 -15.41 -8.75
N THR A 604 -1.59 -15.74 -8.93
CA THR A 604 -1.12 -17.13 -9.00
C THR A 604 -1.38 -17.89 -7.68
N THR A 605 -1.08 -17.27 -6.53
CA THR A 605 -1.31 -17.88 -5.22
C THR A 605 -2.78 -18.20 -4.99
N CYS A 606 -3.68 -17.26 -5.32
CA CYS A 606 -5.13 -17.45 -5.23
C CYS A 606 -5.62 -18.58 -6.13
N ALA A 607 -5.18 -18.62 -7.39
CA ALA A 607 -5.54 -19.68 -8.32
C ALA A 607 -5.10 -21.07 -7.84
N VAL A 608 -3.87 -21.19 -7.33
CA VAL A 608 -3.36 -22.46 -6.82
C VAL A 608 -4.06 -22.88 -5.53
N ALA A 609 -4.30 -21.95 -4.60
CA ALA A 609 -5.05 -22.22 -3.37
C ALA A 609 -6.45 -22.76 -3.68
N HIS A 610 -7.17 -22.13 -4.63
CA HIS A 610 -8.48 -22.61 -5.11
C HIS A 610 -8.41 -24.04 -5.64
N LYS A 611 -7.49 -24.32 -6.57
CA LYS A 611 -7.30 -25.65 -7.17
C LYS A 611 -6.96 -26.73 -6.12
N LEU A 612 -6.29 -26.33 -5.03
CA LEU A 612 -5.95 -27.19 -3.91
C LEU A 612 -7.03 -27.23 -2.81
N LYS A 613 -8.21 -26.65 -2.99
CA LYS A 613 -9.29 -26.60 -1.97
C LYS A 613 -8.88 -25.93 -0.66
N ARG A 614 -8.05 -24.89 -0.75
CA ARG A 614 -7.78 -23.96 0.35
C ARG A 614 -8.68 -22.74 0.16
N LYS A 615 -9.03 -22.09 1.27
CA LYS A 615 -9.57 -20.74 1.19
C LYS A 615 -8.45 -19.77 0.87
N TYR A 616 -8.75 -18.65 0.25
CA TYR A 616 -7.72 -17.65 -0.03
C TYR A 616 -8.19 -16.21 0.11
N ILE A 617 -7.22 -15.34 0.42
CA ILE A 617 -7.37 -13.90 0.42
C ILE A 617 -6.29 -13.32 -0.49
N GLY A 618 -6.70 -12.61 -1.54
CA GLY A 618 -5.81 -11.91 -2.46
C GLY A 618 -6.01 -10.41 -2.36
N ILE A 619 -4.95 -9.65 -2.10
CA ILE A 619 -5.01 -8.18 -2.08
C ILE A 619 -4.10 -7.62 -3.17
N GLU A 620 -4.64 -6.72 -3.97
CA GLU A 620 -3.92 -6.00 -5.01
C GLU A 620 -4.58 -4.64 -5.27
N MET A 621 -3.81 -3.59 -5.54
CA MET A 621 -4.32 -2.25 -5.79
C MET A 621 -4.32 -1.87 -7.27
N GLY A 622 -3.44 -2.47 -8.09
CA GLY A 622 -3.24 -2.09 -9.48
C GLY A 622 -4.40 -2.46 -10.41
N ASP A 623 -4.40 -1.86 -11.60
CA ASP A 623 -5.42 -2.11 -12.64
C ASP A 623 -5.45 -3.58 -13.10
N HIS A 624 -4.35 -4.31 -12.89
CA HIS A 624 -4.27 -5.75 -13.13
C HIS A 624 -5.16 -6.57 -12.19
N PHE A 625 -5.71 -5.99 -11.12
CA PHE A 625 -6.80 -6.63 -10.37
C PHE A 625 -7.96 -7.02 -11.29
N GLU A 626 -8.46 -6.05 -12.07
CA GLU A 626 -9.60 -6.22 -12.98
C GLU A 626 -9.19 -6.92 -14.29
N SER A 627 -8.02 -6.57 -14.85
CA SER A 627 -7.60 -7.05 -16.17
C SER A 627 -6.87 -8.39 -16.14
N VAL A 628 -6.44 -8.86 -14.97
CA VAL A 628 -5.67 -10.10 -14.80
C VAL A 628 -6.28 -11.02 -13.73
N ILE A 629 -6.34 -10.58 -12.47
CA ILE A 629 -6.72 -11.46 -11.34
C ILE A 629 -8.15 -11.97 -11.52
N LEU A 630 -9.12 -11.08 -11.71
CA LEU A 630 -10.53 -11.48 -11.85
C LEU A 630 -10.76 -12.43 -13.04
N PRO A 631 -10.33 -12.11 -14.28
CA PRO A 631 -10.41 -13.05 -15.40
C PRO A 631 -9.76 -14.40 -15.12
N ARG A 632 -8.59 -14.42 -14.47
CA ARG A 632 -7.89 -15.65 -14.12
C ARG A 632 -8.72 -16.50 -13.16
N LEU A 633 -9.23 -15.92 -12.08
CA LEU A 633 -9.98 -16.67 -11.08
C LEU A 633 -11.34 -17.14 -11.62
N LYS A 634 -12.02 -16.33 -12.43
CA LYS A 634 -13.23 -16.76 -13.16
C LYS A 634 -12.94 -17.97 -14.06
N LYS A 635 -11.82 -17.97 -14.79
CA LYS A 635 -11.37 -19.13 -15.58
C LYS A 635 -11.10 -20.36 -14.72
N VAL A 636 -10.46 -20.21 -13.56
CA VAL A 636 -10.21 -21.32 -12.63
C VAL A 636 -11.53 -21.89 -12.11
N ILE A 637 -12.48 -21.05 -11.68
CA ILE A 637 -13.82 -21.47 -11.25
C ILE A 637 -14.55 -22.22 -12.37
N GLY A 638 -14.49 -21.69 -13.60
CA GLY A 638 -15.02 -22.31 -14.82
C GLY A 638 -14.33 -23.62 -15.22
N GLY A 639 -13.26 -24.02 -14.53
CA GLY A 639 -12.55 -25.27 -14.77
C GLY A 639 -11.57 -25.23 -15.93
N PHE A 640 -11.08 -24.05 -16.30
CA PHE A 640 -10.05 -23.90 -17.31
C PHE A 640 -8.76 -24.62 -16.87
N LYS A 641 -8.28 -25.54 -17.71
CA LYS A 641 -7.11 -26.37 -17.41
C LYS A 641 -5.82 -25.61 -17.74
N SER A 642 -5.25 -24.97 -16.72
CA SER A 642 -3.97 -24.26 -16.82
C SER A 642 -2.92 -24.78 -15.83
N GLY A 643 -1.64 -24.57 -16.16
CA GLY A 643 -0.52 -24.75 -15.24
C GLY A 643 -0.25 -26.19 -14.84
N ALA A 644 0.30 -26.36 -13.63
CA ALA A 644 0.70 -27.66 -13.08
C ALA A 644 -0.51 -28.48 -12.59
N LEU A 645 -1.55 -27.81 -12.10
CA LEU A 645 -2.75 -28.42 -11.55
C LEU A 645 -3.88 -28.40 -12.59
N LYS A 646 -3.85 -29.33 -13.54
CA LYS A 646 -4.85 -29.44 -14.61
C LYS A 646 -6.12 -30.19 -14.20
N GLU A 647 -6.00 -31.11 -13.25
CA GLU A 647 -7.12 -31.87 -12.70
C GLU A 647 -7.39 -31.36 -11.28
N PHE A 648 -8.52 -30.67 -11.11
CA PHE A 648 -8.94 -30.08 -9.84
C PHE A 648 -10.47 -29.98 -9.79
N ASN A 649 -11.02 -29.77 -8.59
CA ASN A 649 -12.45 -29.57 -8.43
C ASN A 649 -12.87 -28.19 -8.95
N LYS A 650 -13.74 -28.17 -9.96
CA LYS A 650 -14.30 -26.95 -10.53
C LYS A 650 -15.31 -26.30 -9.59
N GLY A 651 -15.71 -25.08 -9.95
CA GLY A 651 -16.69 -24.30 -9.23
C GLY A 651 -16.16 -23.64 -7.95
N GLY A 652 -16.98 -22.79 -7.36
CA GLY A 652 -16.69 -22.10 -6.10
C GLY A 652 -17.50 -20.82 -5.91
N VAL A 653 -17.32 -20.24 -4.73
CA VAL A 653 -17.92 -18.97 -4.30
C VAL A 653 -16.78 -18.02 -3.93
N VAL A 654 -16.68 -16.89 -4.61
CA VAL A 654 -15.64 -15.88 -4.38
C VAL A 654 -16.29 -14.55 -4.11
N LYS A 655 -15.89 -13.92 -3.01
CA LYS A 655 -16.24 -12.55 -2.65
C LYS A 655 -15.24 -11.60 -3.28
N VAL A 656 -15.70 -10.51 -3.87
CA VAL A 656 -14.87 -9.46 -4.45
C VAL A 656 -15.35 -8.12 -3.92
N TYR A 657 -14.43 -7.26 -3.47
CA TYR A 657 -14.76 -5.88 -3.11
C TYR A 657 -13.55 -4.96 -3.18
N GLU A 658 -13.83 -3.66 -3.19
CA GLU A 658 -12.84 -2.60 -3.09
C GLU A 658 -12.85 -2.03 -1.66
N LEU A 659 -11.74 -1.44 -1.22
CA LEU A 659 -11.73 -0.65 0.02
C LEU A 659 -11.55 0.82 -0.31
N GLU A 660 -12.23 1.68 0.45
CA GLU A 660 -12.10 3.14 0.35
C GLU A 660 -10.62 3.55 0.37
N SER A 661 -10.17 4.24 -0.68
CA SER A 661 -8.75 4.58 -0.83
C SER A 661 -8.36 5.79 0.02
N TYR A 662 -7.07 5.94 0.32
CA TYR A 662 -6.58 7.13 1.03
C TYR A 662 -7.01 8.45 0.36
N GLU A 663 -6.96 8.49 -0.97
CA GLU A 663 -7.32 9.68 -1.74
C GLU A 663 -8.82 9.98 -1.66
N GLU A 664 -9.67 8.95 -1.68
CA GLU A 664 -11.11 9.15 -1.50
C GLU A 664 -11.45 9.75 -0.14
N ILE A 665 -10.73 9.33 0.91
CA ILE A 665 -10.85 9.89 2.25
C ILE A 665 -10.45 11.37 2.22
N LEU A 666 -9.24 11.68 1.73
CA LEU A 666 -8.76 13.06 1.67
C LEU A 666 -9.69 13.98 0.88
N ARG A 667 -10.34 13.48 -0.18
CA ARG A 667 -11.32 14.22 -0.98
C ARG A 667 -12.59 14.55 -0.20
N LYS A 668 -13.02 13.67 0.70
CA LYS A 668 -14.24 13.81 1.49
C LYS A 668 -14.04 14.56 2.80
N ILE A 669 -12.82 14.69 3.31
CA ILE A 669 -12.55 15.44 4.55
C ILE A 669 -13.00 16.89 4.38
N LYS A 670 -13.85 17.36 5.31
CA LYS A 670 -14.19 18.76 5.49
C LYS A 670 -13.33 19.30 6.64
N TYR A 671 -12.66 20.43 6.40
CA TYR A 671 -11.93 21.16 7.43
C TYR A 671 -12.73 22.41 7.74
N GLU A 672 -13.14 22.58 9.00
CA GLU A 672 -13.82 23.80 9.45
C GLU A 672 -12.89 25.03 9.38
N ASP A 673 -13.47 26.22 9.22
CA ASP A 673 -12.77 27.50 9.23
C ASP A 673 -12.54 28.07 10.66
N ASN A 674 -12.66 27.22 11.69
CA ASN A 674 -12.59 27.61 13.10
C ASN A 674 -11.15 27.50 13.67
N ASP A 675 -10.89 28.06 14.86
CA ASP A 675 -9.58 28.06 15.58
C ASP A 675 -8.99 26.66 15.88
N LYS A 676 -9.66 25.58 15.45
CA LYS A 676 -9.20 24.19 15.47
C LYS A 676 -9.22 23.63 14.04
N PRO A 677 -8.25 23.97 13.18
CA PRO A 677 -8.28 23.62 11.75
C PRO A 677 -8.18 22.11 11.47
N LEU A 678 -7.89 21.33 12.52
CA LEU A 678 -7.76 19.88 12.53
C LEU A 678 -8.88 19.18 13.30
N ALA A 679 -9.82 19.93 13.88
CA ALA A 679 -11.05 19.35 14.40
C ALA A 679 -11.92 18.96 13.22
N TYR A 680 -12.11 17.65 13.04
CA TYR A 680 -13.15 17.15 12.15
C TYR A 680 -14.49 17.59 12.74
N ASP A 681 -15.28 18.34 11.98
CA ASP A 681 -16.70 18.10 12.07
C ASP A 681 -16.93 16.83 11.27
N GLU A 682 -17.06 15.74 12.02
CA GLU A 682 -17.39 14.36 11.65
C GLU A 682 -17.22 14.08 10.16
N GLN A 683 -16.19 13.30 9.79
CA GLN A 683 -16.25 12.67 8.48
C GLN A 683 -17.59 11.95 8.44
N TYR A 684 -18.42 12.31 7.46
CA TYR A 684 -19.79 11.83 7.38
C TYR A 684 -20.81 12.40 8.39
N SER A 685 -20.66 13.63 8.90
CA SER A 685 -21.77 14.38 9.54
C SER A 685 -23.02 14.36 8.66
N ASP A 686 -22.86 14.48 7.35
CA ASP A 686 -23.95 14.34 6.37
C ASP A 686 -24.59 12.92 6.38
N LEU A 687 -23.88 11.89 6.85
CA LEU A 687 -24.41 10.55 7.07
C LEU A 687 -24.96 10.33 8.48
N VAL A 688 -24.78 11.27 9.40
CA VAL A 688 -25.31 11.18 10.77
C VAL A 688 -26.45 12.18 10.92
N GLU A 689 -27.67 11.68 10.85
CA GLU A 689 -28.86 12.50 11.05
C GLU A 689 -29.18 12.61 12.54
N ARG A 690 -29.26 13.84 13.06
CA ARG A 690 -29.84 14.09 14.38
C ARG A 690 -31.36 14.13 14.26
N LYS A 691 -32.04 13.12 14.79
CA LYS A 691 -33.50 13.09 14.94
C LYS A 691 -33.86 13.25 16.42
N GLU A 692 -34.42 14.42 16.75
CA GLU A 692 -34.77 14.85 18.11
C GLU A 692 -33.57 14.82 19.09
N HIS A 693 -33.53 13.79 19.95
CA HIS A 693 -32.52 13.54 20.98
C HIS A 693 -31.66 12.30 20.66
N SER A 694 -31.71 11.78 19.43
CA SER A 694 -30.94 10.60 19.00
C SER A 694 -30.21 10.84 17.67
N TYR A 695 -29.09 10.14 17.49
CA TYR A 695 -28.33 10.14 16.24
C TYR A 695 -28.64 8.85 15.47
N THR A 696 -28.83 8.98 14.16
CA THR A 696 -29.11 7.85 13.25
C THR A 696 -28.18 7.90 12.06
N LEU A 697 -27.77 6.72 11.57
CA LEU A 697 -26.96 6.62 10.37
C LEU A 697 -27.84 6.64 9.12
N ASN A 698 -27.54 7.52 8.16
CA ASN A 698 -28.16 7.55 6.84
C ASN A 698 -27.61 6.39 5.99
N ILE A 699 -28.27 5.23 6.12
CA ILE A 699 -27.93 4.00 5.39
C ILE A 699 -28.13 4.18 3.88
N GLU A 700 -29.12 4.95 3.45
CA GLU A 700 -29.39 5.18 2.03
C GLU A 700 -28.25 5.93 1.35
N ALA A 701 -27.72 6.96 2.01
CA ALA A 701 -26.56 7.71 1.54
C ALA A 701 -25.32 6.79 1.43
N LEU A 702 -25.04 5.96 2.43
CA LEU A 702 -23.96 4.96 2.37
C LEU A 702 -24.13 3.99 1.20
N LYS A 703 -25.33 3.44 1.02
CA LYS A 703 -25.65 2.55 -0.10
C LYS A 703 -25.48 3.25 -1.45
N SER A 704 -25.90 4.51 -1.55
CA SER A 704 -25.73 5.31 -2.78
C SER A 704 -24.26 5.57 -3.13
N MET A 705 -23.38 5.56 -2.12
CA MET A 705 -21.93 5.63 -2.27
C MET A 705 -21.28 4.27 -2.59
N GLY A 706 -22.08 3.20 -2.72
CA GLY A 706 -21.60 1.84 -2.97
C GLY A 706 -21.03 1.14 -1.73
N VAL A 707 -21.31 1.64 -0.52
CA VAL A 707 -20.78 1.06 0.72
C VAL A 707 -21.53 -0.22 1.11
N ASP A 708 -20.79 -1.30 1.29
CA ASP A 708 -21.29 -2.53 1.93
C ASP A 708 -21.10 -2.41 3.44
N ILE A 709 -22.13 -1.94 4.12
CA ILE A 709 -22.13 -1.72 5.58
C ILE A 709 -21.92 -3.03 6.33
N LYS A 710 -22.53 -4.12 5.86
CA LYS A 710 -22.44 -5.43 6.50
C LYS A 710 -20.99 -5.92 6.46
N GLU A 711 -20.39 -5.94 5.27
CA GLU A 711 -19.01 -6.40 5.10
C GLU A 711 -18.02 -5.50 5.85
N THR A 712 -18.29 -4.18 5.89
CA THR A 712 -17.51 -3.23 6.69
C THR A 712 -17.53 -3.59 8.17
N LEU A 713 -18.72 -3.83 8.74
CA LEU A 713 -18.89 -4.23 10.14
C LEU A 713 -18.20 -5.56 10.44
N GLU A 714 -18.32 -6.55 9.55
CA GLU A 714 -17.67 -7.86 9.72
C GLU A 714 -16.14 -7.76 9.70
N ASN A 715 -15.58 -6.89 8.85
CA ASN A 715 -14.14 -6.62 8.83
C ASN A 715 -13.66 -5.91 10.12
N LEU A 716 -14.42 -4.91 10.57
CA LEU A 716 -14.09 -4.14 11.77
C LEU A 716 -14.14 -4.97 13.05
N HIS A 717 -15.17 -5.80 13.22
CA HIS A 717 -15.40 -6.50 14.48
C HIS A 717 -14.88 -7.94 14.46
N GLY A 718 -14.61 -8.48 13.28
CA GLY A 718 -14.18 -9.87 13.09
C GLY A 718 -15.25 -10.90 13.42
N VAL A 719 -16.50 -10.47 13.57
CA VAL A 719 -17.65 -11.31 13.87
C VAL A 719 -18.75 -11.06 12.84
N GLY A 720 -19.44 -12.12 12.44
CA GLY A 720 -20.52 -12.03 11.44
C GLY A 720 -21.67 -11.15 11.91
N VAL A 721 -22.36 -10.48 10.99
CA VAL A 721 -23.54 -9.68 11.29
C VAL A 721 -24.82 -10.51 11.10
N GLU A 722 -25.71 -10.50 12.09
CA GLU A 722 -27.04 -11.12 11.99
C GLU A 722 -28.02 -10.19 11.28
N PHE A 723 -28.12 -8.96 11.77
CA PHE A 723 -28.88 -7.88 11.14
C PHE A 723 -28.34 -6.52 11.57
N PHE A 724 -28.71 -5.47 10.84
CA PHE A 724 -28.47 -4.10 11.22
C PHE A 724 -29.58 -3.19 10.68
N ASN A 725 -29.74 -2.02 11.29
CA ASN A 725 -30.60 -0.93 10.83
C ASN A 725 -29.93 0.43 11.16
N GLU A 726 -30.63 1.54 10.93
CA GLU A 726 -30.09 2.90 11.10
C GLU A 726 -29.64 3.25 12.54
N LYS A 727 -30.03 2.43 13.52
CA LYS A 727 -29.74 2.64 14.96
C LYS A 727 -28.83 1.58 15.54
N VAL A 728 -29.02 0.31 15.17
CA VAL A 728 -28.38 -0.82 15.85
C VAL A 728 -27.86 -1.87 14.89
N VAL A 729 -26.85 -2.61 15.34
CA VAL A 729 -26.34 -3.84 14.73
C VAL A 729 -26.36 -4.96 15.78
N LYS A 730 -26.72 -6.16 15.34
CA LYS A 730 -26.56 -7.39 16.13
C LYS A 730 -25.53 -8.31 15.47
N PHE A 731 -24.50 -8.66 16.22
CA PHE A 731 -23.46 -9.58 15.79
C PHE A 731 -23.78 -11.02 16.19
N LYS A 732 -23.32 -11.99 15.38
CA LYS A 732 -23.49 -13.42 15.64
C LYS A 732 -22.87 -13.81 16.97
N GLY A 733 -23.66 -14.49 17.80
CA GLY A 733 -23.22 -14.95 19.12
C GLY A 733 -23.20 -13.86 20.20
N ASN A 734 -23.74 -12.67 19.92
CA ASN A 734 -23.91 -11.61 20.91
C ASN A 734 -25.40 -11.41 21.24
N ASP A 735 -25.74 -11.44 22.53
CA ASP A 735 -27.13 -11.29 23.00
C ASP A 735 -27.61 -9.84 22.98
N LYS A 736 -26.69 -8.86 22.90
CA LYS A 736 -27.02 -7.43 22.95
C LYS A 736 -26.80 -6.75 21.61
N GLU A 737 -27.73 -5.88 21.27
CA GLU A 737 -27.59 -4.92 20.17
C GLU A 737 -26.57 -3.84 20.53
N VAL A 738 -25.80 -3.41 19.54
CA VAL A 738 -24.82 -2.33 19.64
C VAL A 738 -25.29 -1.18 18.77
N GLU A 739 -25.16 0.06 19.24
CA GLU A 739 -25.42 1.24 18.44
C GLU A 739 -24.55 1.24 17.17
N ILE A 740 -25.17 1.39 15.99
CA ILE A 740 -24.48 1.26 14.70
C ILE A 740 -23.37 2.31 14.53
N LEU A 741 -23.60 3.54 15.03
CA LEU A 741 -22.62 4.62 15.00
C LEU A 741 -21.39 4.27 15.85
N LYS A 742 -21.61 3.66 17.03
CA LYS A 742 -20.53 3.17 17.88
C LYS A 742 -19.78 2.02 17.21
N ALA A 743 -20.49 1.13 16.51
CA ALA A 743 -19.90 0.01 15.79
C ALA A 743 -19.06 0.44 14.57
N LEU A 744 -19.44 1.54 13.89
CA LEU A 744 -18.72 2.09 12.75
C LEU A 744 -17.72 3.20 13.13
N LYS A 745 -17.61 3.54 14.42
CA LYS A 745 -16.83 4.69 14.89
C LYS A 745 -15.42 4.78 14.30
N GLU A 746 -14.70 3.66 14.29
CA GLU A 746 -13.32 3.61 13.76
C GLU A 746 -13.24 3.85 12.25
N ALA A 747 -14.26 3.41 11.49
CA ALA A 747 -14.33 3.59 10.05
C ALA A 747 -15.00 4.90 9.63
N LEU A 748 -15.51 5.70 10.55
CA LEU A 748 -16.14 6.99 10.24
C LEU A 748 -15.25 8.19 10.59
N ILE A 749 -14.12 8.03 11.30
CA ILE A 749 -13.27 9.13 11.85
C ILE A 749 -14.12 10.25 12.48
N TRP A 750 -14.32 10.14 13.79
CA TRP A 750 -14.94 11.19 14.60
C TRP A 750 -13.92 12.21 15.07
#